data_AF-A0A7I8W869-F1
#
_entry.id   AF-A0A7I8W869-F1
#
_cell.length_a   1.000
_cell.length_b   1.000
_cell.length_c   1.000
_cell.angle_alpha   90.00
_cell.angle_beta   90.00
_cell.angle_gamma   90.00
#
_symmetry.space_group_name_H-M   'P 1'
#
loop_
_entity.id
_entity.type
_entity.pdbx_description
1 polymer ?
#
loop_
_entity_poly.entity_id
_entity_poly.type
_entity_poly.pdbx_seq_one_letter_code
_entity_poly.pdbx_strand_id
1 'polypeptide(L)'
;MGSLYRSEEMTLCQLFLQSEAAYACVSELGELGLVQFRDLNPDVSAFQRKFVNEVRRCDEMERKLRFLEKELEKDNIPQLDTGDLPEAPAPREMIDLEATFEKLENEMKEVNSNAEALKRNYLELTELKHILRKTQGFFEEAMTDPNMAEETVGLLGEEVRAPTTGQQPLRLGFVAGVIVRERMPAFERMLWRACRGNVFLKQANMDVPLEDPVTGDQVHKSVFIIFFQGDQLKTRVKKICEGFRATLYPCPETPAERREMAIGVMTRIEDLNTVLQQTRDHRHRVLVAAAKNMRSWLIKVRKIKAIYMTLNLFNLDVTQKCLIAECWCPVADLDRIQLGLRRGTEASGSSVPSILNRMATRESPPTYNRTNKFTSGFQSIVDAYGVAVYREVNPAPFTIITFPFLFAVMFGDFGHGLIMLCFAIWMILRERQLIAKKAHEDEMFGMFFSGRYMIMLMGIFSMYTGFVYNDFFSKSVNVFGSGWTVNDFTNSTGTRALDPNTTEWSGSPYWYGMDPVWQMSLNKISFLNTFKMKTSVILGIIHMFSGVILSLSNHRYFGNTLNIFCEFIPQVLFLSAIFLYLVCIIMAKWIYITPADSACAPSLLIGLINMVMFKYQKLDKNKTLCAVVPWYPGQQGLESFLVILAGLCIPWHLCLKPILLYMKHKGKFDQKRRAPVTHVARTVANDTDDDEAALIHHDESDAPLLENHTTEEEKVT
;
A
#
# COMPACT_ATOMS: atom_id res chain seq x y z
N MET A 1 19.20 -10.84 26.11
CA MET A 1 18.28 -11.90 25.67
C MET A 1 16.85 -11.40 25.85
N GLY A 2 15.98 -11.19 24.86
CA GLY A 2 16.15 -10.86 23.45
C GLY A 2 15.10 -9.80 23.14
N SER A 3 15.47 -8.71 22.46
CA SER A 3 14.65 -7.51 22.19
C SER A 3 13.33 -7.76 21.45
N LEU A 4 13.09 -8.99 21.00
CA LEU A 4 11.90 -9.37 20.25
C LEU A 4 10.82 -10.01 21.15
N TYR A 5 11.18 -10.55 22.32
CA TYR A 5 10.20 -11.23 23.19
C TYR A 5 9.22 -10.26 23.86
N ARG A 6 9.70 -9.05 24.17
CA ARG A 6 8.92 -7.94 24.72
C ARG A 6 9.40 -6.65 24.08
N SER A 7 8.57 -5.61 24.16
CA SER A 7 8.96 -4.29 23.70
C SER A 7 10.19 -3.76 24.43
N GLU A 8 10.97 -2.94 23.74
CA GLU A 8 12.09 -2.20 24.30
C GLU A 8 11.66 -1.26 25.43
N GLU A 9 12.59 -0.95 26.33
CA GLU A 9 12.37 0.06 27.36
C GLU A 9 12.47 1.44 26.75
N MET A 10 11.41 2.23 26.90
CA MET A 10 11.33 3.62 26.51
C MET A 10 11.44 4.52 27.73
N THR A 11 12.11 5.65 27.56
CA THR A 11 12.10 6.76 28.51
C THR A 11 11.64 8.02 27.79
N LEU A 12 10.99 8.92 28.51
CA LEU A 12 10.75 10.26 28.00
C LEU A 12 12.01 11.08 28.23
N CYS A 13 12.53 11.67 27.16
CA CYS A 13 13.67 12.55 27.18
C CYS A 13 13.18 13.99 26.90
N GLN A 14 13.68 14.97 27.65
CA GLN A 14 13.58 16.39 27.32
C GLN A 14 14.89 16.87 26.71
N LEU A 15 14.81 17.53 25.57
CA LEU A 15 15.91 18.04 24.79
C LEU A 15 15.93 19.56 24.87
N PHE A 16 17.10 20.12 25.19
CA PHE A 16 17.37 21.55 25.09
C PHE A 16 18.32 21.80 23.93
N LEU A 17 17.83 22.48 22.91
CA LEU A 17 18.55 22.80 21.68
C LEU A 17 18.66 24.31 21.52
N GLN A 18 19.86 24.82 21.26
CA GLN A 18 20.03 26.22 20.86
C GLN A 18 19.48 26.43 19.44
N SER A 19 18.89 27.58 19.16
CA SER A 19 18.27 27.87 17.86
C SER A 19 19.20 27.68 16.65
N GLU A 20 20.50 27.95 16.81
CA GLU A 20 21.50 27.82 15.73
C GLU A 20 21.90 26.36 15.47
N ALA A 21 21.99 25.54 16.53
CA ALA A 21 22.35 24.13 16.45
C ALA A 21 21.15 23.21 16.17
N ALA A 22 19.93 23.69 16.37
CA ALA A 22 18.71 22.89 16.29
C ALA A 22 18.54 22.17 14.95
N TYR A 23 18.82 22.85 13.83
CA TYR A 23 18.70 22.25 12.51
C TYR A 23 19.66 21.06 12.31
N ALA A 24 20.95 21.26 12.65
CA ALA A 24 21.98 20.23 12.51
C ALA A 24 21.73 19.06 13.48
N CYS A 25 21.31 19.33 14.72
CA CYS A 25 20.97 18.30 15.69
C CYS A 25 19.77 17.46 15.24
N VAL A 26 18.71 18.08 14.74
CA VAL A 26 17.53 17.35 14.23
C VAL A 26 17.86 16.54 12.98
N SER A 27 18.75 17.04 12.12
CA SER A 27 19.27 16.30 10.98
C SER A 27 19.97 15.00 11.41
N GLU A 28 20.93 15.09 12.33
CA GLU A 28 21.65 13.93 12.88
C GLU A 28 20.70 12.95 13.58
N LEU A 29 19.73 13.45 14.36
CA LEU A 29 18.70 12.63 14.99
C LEU A 29 17.81 11.92 13.94
N GLY A 30 17.54 12.58 12.83
CA GLY A 30 16.80 12.04 11.70
C GLY A 30 17.53 10.91 10.99
N GLU A 31 18.85 11.04 10.79
CA GLU A 31 19.70 9.98 10.22
C GLU A 31 19.82 8.77 11.16
N LEU A 32 19.78 9.00 12.48
CA LEU A 32 19.75 7.91 13.47
C LEU A 32 18.38 7.20 13.50
N GLY A 33 17.27 7.94 13.41
CA GLY A 33 15.92 7.38 13.31
C GLY A 33 15.42 6.65 14.57
N LEU A 34 15.90 7.01 15.76
CA LEU A 34 15.59 6.34 17.04
C LEU A 34 14.68 7.15 17.98
N VAL A 35 14.27 8.34 17.56
CA VAL A 35 13.61 9.33 18.41
C VAL A 35 12.23 9.64 17.86
N GLN A 36 11.21 9.59 18.72
CA GLN A 36 9.85 10.02 18.39
C GLN A 36 9.51 11.29 19.15
N PHE A 37 9.35 12.41 18.43
CA PHE A 37 8.98 13.70 19.02
C PHE A 37 7.50 13.75 19.40
N ARG A 38 7.21 14.40 20.53
CA ARG A 38 5.86 14.76 20.96
C ARG A 38 5.53 16.18 20.48
N ASP A 39 4.27 16.40 20.11
CA ASP A 39 3.80 17.75 19.85
C ASP A 39 3.61 18.50 21.18
N LEU A 40 4.41 19.53 21.40
CA LEU A 40 4.28 20.40 22.57
C LEU A 40 3.27 21.54 22.37
N ASN A 41 2.80 21.74 21.14
CA ASN A 41 1.91 22.84 20.77
C ASN A 41 0.60 22.32 20.13
N PRO A 42 -0.20 21.49 20.84
CA PRO A 42 -1.45 20.95 20.30
C PRO A 42 -2.51 22.05 20.06
N ASP A 43 -2.55 23.07 20.92
CA ASP A 43 -3.55 24.14 20.86
C ASP A 43 -3.24 25.20 19.81
N VAL A 44 -2.05 25.17 19.21
CA VAL A 44 -1.60 26.14 18.23
C VAL A 44 -1.90 25.62 16.82
N SER A 45 -2.66 26.41 16.07
CA SER A 45 -2.97 26.10 14.67
C SER A 45 -1.70 25.99 13.82
N ALA A 46 -1.73 25.14 12.79
CA ALA A 46 -0.56 24.88 11.94
C ALA A 46 0.05 26.15 11.32
N PHE A 47 -0.74 27.21 11.07
CA PHE A 47 -0.28 28.47 10.47
C PHE A 47 0.43 29.41 11.44
N GLN A 48 0.16 29.29 12.75
CA GLN A 48 0.75 30.14 13.78
C GLN A 48 2.09 29.61 14.27
N ARG A 49 2.50 28.41 13.82
CA ARG A 49 3.80 27.84 14.14
C ARG A 49 4.92 28.64 13.48
N LYS A 50 6.09 28.64 14.11
CA LYS A 50 7.20 29.54 13.73
C LYS A 50 7.78 29.24 12.35
N PHE A 51 8.00 27.97 11.99
CA PHE A 51 8.72 27.57 10.77
C PHE A 51 7.79 27.28 9.58
N VAL A 52 6.61 27.89 9.54
CA VAL A 52 5.61 27.65 8.47
C VAL A 52 6.07 28.21 7.13
N ASN A 53 6.75 29.35 7.15
CA ASN A 53 7.24 29.99 5.93
C ASN A 53 8.31 29.14 5.24
N GLU A 54 9.19 28.51 6.01
CA GLU A 54 10.22 27.59 5.53
C GLU A 54 9.62 26.32 4.96
N VAL A 55 8.59 25.74 5.62
CA VAL A 55 7.85 24.59 5.07
C VAL A 55 7.18 24.96 3.75
N ARG A 56 6.55 26.14 3.66
CA ARG A 56 5.93 26.63 2.42
C ARG A 56 6.93 26.82 1.28
N ARG A 57 8.13 27.34 1.57
CA ARG A 57 9.23 27.44 0.59
C ARG A 57 9.65 26.05 0.10
N CYS A 58 9.77 25.07 1.01
CA CYS A 58 10.08 23.69 0.63
C CYS A 58 8.97 23.07 -0.23
N ASP A 59 7.69 23.32 0.08
CA ASP A 59 6.56 22.86 -0.73
C ASP A 59 6.58 23.47 -2.14
N GLU A 60 6.95 24.74 -2.26
CA GLU A 60 7.10 25.39 -3.55
C GLU A 60 8.25 24.77 -4.35
N MET A 61 9.42 24.54 -3.73
CA MET A 61 10.53 23.84 -4.36
C MET A 61 10.14 22.42 -4.80
N GLU A 62 9.37 21.70 -3.97
CA GLU A 62 8.85 20.38 -4.31
C GLU A 62 7.89 20.45 -5.52
N ARG A 63 7.03 21.47 -5.59
CA ARG A 63 6.15 21.72 -6.74
C ARG A 63 6.96 21.96 -8.03
N LYS A 64 8.03 22.76 -7.96
CA LYS A 64 8.93 23.03 -9.10
C LYS A 64 9.61 21.75 -9.58
N LEU A 65 10.10 20.92 -8.65
CA LEU A 65 10.70 19.62 -8.98
C LEU A 65 9.69 18.63 -9.59
N ARG A 66 8.45 18.56 -9.07
CA ARG A 66 7.38 17.73 -9.67
C ARG A 66 7.01 18.18 -11.08
N PHE A 67 7.05 19.48 -11.36
CA PHE A 67 6.87 20.00 -12.72
C PHE A 67 7.97 19.49 -13.65
N LEU A 68 9.23 19.59 -13.23
CA LEU A 68 10.37 19.09 -14.01
C LEU A 68 10.34 17.55 -14.19
N GLU A 69 9.89 16.81 -13.17
CA GLU A 69 9.71 15.36 -13.25
C GLU A 69 8.68 14.97 -14.32
N LYS A 70 7.55 15.67 -14.38
CA LYS A 70 6.54 15.47 -15.44
C LYS A 70 7.09 15.78 -16.84
N GLU A 71 7.91 16.81 -16.98
CA GLU A 71 8.54 17.15 -18.27
C GLU A 71 9.59 16.10 -18.69
N LEU A 72 10.31 15.50 -17.72
CA LEU A 72 11.22 14.38 -17.98
C LEU A 72 10.50 13.12 -18.44
N GLU A 73 9.35 12.81 -17.83
CA GLU A 73 8.50 11.68 -18.23
C GLU A 73 7.96 11.86 -19.64
N LYS A 74 7.52 13.07 -20.02
CA LYS A 74 7.07 13.38 -21.39
C LYS A 74 8.14 13.10 -22.45
N ASP A 75 9.40 13.42 -22.17
CA ASP A 75 10.53 13.21 -23.08
C ASP A 75 11.17 11.80 -22.94
N ASN A 76 10.60 10.91 -22.13
CA ASN A 76 11.08 9.54 -21.87
C ASN A 76 12.57 9.47 -21.47
N ILE A 77 13.05 10.45 -20.70
CA ILE A 77 14.44 10.47 -20.23
C ILE A 77 14.52 9.66 -18.92
N PRO A 78 15.27 8.55 -18.87
CA PRO A 78 15.39 7.76 -17.65
C PRO A 78 16.17 8.54 -16.58
N GLN A 79 15.57 8.65 -15.39
CA GLN A 79 16.27 9.20 -14.22
C GLN A 79 17.39 8.23 -13.81
N LEU A 80 18.63 8.72 -13.70
CA LEU A 80 19.72 7.93 -13.13
C LEU A 80 19.60 7.90 -11.61
N ASP A 81 19.48 6.69 -11.04
CA ASP A 81 19.58 6.51 -9.59
C ASP A 81 21.04 6.21 -9.24
N THR A 82 21.72 7.16 -8.61
CA THR A 82 23.09 6.97 -8.10
C THR A 82 23.11 6.09 -6.85
N GLY A 83 21.96 5.79 -6.23
CA GLY A 83 21.85 4.90 -5.07
C GLY A 83 22.38 5.49 -3.76
N ASP A 84 23.08 6.61 -3.81
CA ASP A 84 23.61 7.31 -2.63
C ASP A 84 22.52 8.19 -2.01
N LEU A 85 22.28 8.02 -0.71
CA LEU A 85 21.44 8.93 0.08
C LEU A 85 22.28 10.16 0.43
N PRO A 86 22.00 11.34 -0.16
CA PRO A 86 22.73 12.55 0.18
C PRO A 86 22.44 12.95 1.63
N GLU A 87 23.45 13.49 2.30
CA GLU A 87 23.31 14.13 3.61
C GLU A 87 22.37 15.35 3.53
N ALA A 88 21.75 15.70 4.66
CA ALA A 88 20.89 16.87 4.70
C ALA A 88 21.72 18.14 4.45
N PRO A 89 21.31 18.99 3.50
CA PRO A 89 22.05 20.21 3.20
C PRO A 89 21.90 21.25 4.31
N ALA A 90 22.89 22.12 4.46
CA ALA A 90 22.79 23.23 5.40
C ALA A 90 21.68 24.22 5.00
N PRO A 91 21.07 24.96 5.94
CA PRO A 91 20.01 25.93 5.63
C PRO A 91 20.41 27.01 4.61
N ARG A 92 21.72 27.33 4.51
CA ARG A 92 22.25 28.27 3.53
C ARG A 92 22.11 27.75 2.10
N GLU A 93 22.37 26.47 1.88
CA GLU A 93 22.26 25.83 0.57
C GLU A 93 20.81 25.78 0.05
N MET A 94 19.82 25.90 0.95
CA MET A 94 18.40 25.98 0.56
C MET A 94 18.13 27.16 -0.38
N ILE A 95 18.78 28.31 -0.14
CA ILE A 95 18.61 29.53 -0.94
C ILE A 95 19.19 29.32 -2.34
N ASP A 96 20.38 28.72 -2.40
CA ASP A 96 21.04 28.41 -3.68
C ASP A 96 20.20 27.41 -4.49
N LEU A 97 19.68 26.36 -3.84
CA LEU A 97 18.80 25.38 -4.47
C LEU A 97 17.52 26.05 -5.00
N GLU A 98 16.90 26.94 -4.23
CA GLU A 98 15.70 27.66 -4.67
C GLU A 98 15.96 28.49 -5.93
N ALA A 99 17.07 29.25 -5.95
CA ALA A 99 17.48 30.04 -7.10
C ALA A 99 17.74 29.15 -8.34
N THR A 100 18.38 27.99 -8.16
CA THR A 100 18.59 27.05 -9.28
C THR A 100 17.28 26.47 -9.81
N PHE A 101 16.34 26.11 -8.94
CA PHE A 101 15.06 25.52 -9.35
C PHE A 101 14.16 26.56 -10.02
N GLU A 102 14.16 27.79 -9.54
CA GLU A 102 13.43 28.89 -10.17
C GLU A 102 14.00 29.21 -11.56
N LYS A 103 15.32 29.26 -11.69
CA LYS A 103 15.96 29.45 -13.00
C LYS A 103 15.61 28.34 -13.98
N LEU A 104 15.68 27.07 -13.55
CA LEU A 104 15.34 25.91 -14.40
C LEU A 104 13.85 25.88 -14.77
N GLU A 105 12.95 26.20 -13.84
CA GLU A 105 11.52 26.26 -14.11
C GLU A 105 11.20 27.36 -15.14
N ASN A 106 11.77 28.56 -14.95
CA ASN A 106 11.55 29.68 -15.85
C ASN A 106 12.10 29.40 -17.26
N GLU A 107 13.31 28.84 -17.35
CA GLU A 107 13.90 28.42 -18.63
C GLU A 107 13.03 27.38 -19.33
N MET A 108 12.52 26.38 -18.62
CA MET A 108 11.63 25.37 -19.20
C MET A 108 10.27 25.92 -19.61
N LYS A 109 9.66 26.82 -18.83
CA LYS A 109 8.40 27.46 -19.21
C LYS A 109 8.55 28.33 -20.45
N GLU A 110 9.64 29.10 -20.54
CA GLU A 110 9.93 29.94 -21.68
C GLU A 110 10.18 29.09 -22.94
N VAL A 111 11.00 28.05 -22.83
CA VAL A 111 11.26 27.11 -23.94
C VAL A 111 9.98 26.40 -24.38
N ASN A 112 9.12 25.97 -23.45
CA ASN A 112 7.85 25.32 -23.80
C ASN A 112 6.88 26.30 -24.48
N SER A 113 6.72 27.51 -23.97
CA SER A 113 5.87 28.54 -24.60
C SER A 113 6.36 28.89 -26.02
N ASN A 114 7.67 29.06 -26.18
CA ASN A 114 8.29 29.33 -27.48
C ASN A 114 8.15 28.15 -28.44
N ALA A 115 8.32 26.91 -27.95
CA ALA A 115 8.15 25.71 -28.75
C ALA A 115 6.69 25.52 -29.21
N GLU A 116 5.71 25.79 -28.35
CA GLU A 116 4.29 25.77 -28.72
C GLU A 116 3.95 26.83 -29.77
N ALA A 117 4.45 28.05 -29.61
CA ALA A 117 4.28 29.12 -30.59
C ALA A 117 4.92 28.77 -31.95
N LEU A 118 6.14 28.22 -31.94
CA LEU A 118 6.83 27.75 -33.15
C LEU A 118 6.09 26.59 -33.82
N LYS A 119 5.61 25.60 -33.05
CA LYS A 119 4.79 24.49 -33.57
C LYS A 119 3.50 25.00 -34.21
N ARG A 120 2.83 25.98 -33.60
CA ARG A 120 1.63 26.60 -34.17
C ARG A 120 1.93 27.30 -35.50
N ASN A 121 2.98 28.12 -35.55
CA ASN A 121 3.38 28.80 -36.78
C ASN A 121 3.78 27.80 -37.88
N TYR A 122 4.48 26.74 -37.50
CA TYR A 122 4.85 25.65 -38.42
C TYR A 122 3.62 24.93 -38.97
N LEU A 123 2.61 24.66 -38.13
CA LEU A 123 1.35 24.06 -38.53
C LEU A 123 0.59 24.96 -39.51
N GLU A 124 0.44 26.25 -39.19
CA GLU A 124 -0.26 27.22 -40.05
C GLU A 124 0.42 27.34 -41.44
N LEU A 125 1.76 27.36 -41.48
CA LEU A 125 2.50 27.40 -42.75
C LEU A 125 2.43 26.07 -43.51
N THR A 126 2.40 24.94 -42.81
CA THR A 126 2.26 23.61 -43.43
C THR A 126 0.87 23.45 -44.05
N GLU A 127 -0.19 23.90 -43.35
CA GLU A 127 -1.54 24.01 -43.90
C GLU A 127 -1.55 24.85 -45.17
N LEU A 128 -0.94 26.05 -45.14
CA LEU A 128 -0.84 26.94 -46.29
C LEU A 128 -0.08 26.28 -47.46
N LYS A 129 1.03 25.58 -47.20
CA LYS A 129 1.79 24.84 -48.22
C LYS A 129 0.92 23.79 -48.92
N HIS A 130 0.15 23.02 -48.16
CA HIS A 130 -0.75 22.01 -48.73
C HIS A 130 -1.88 22.64 -49.54
N ILE A 131 -2.43 23.77 -49.09
CA ILE A 131 -3.43 24.54 -49.84
C ILE A 131 -2.83 25.01 -51.16
N LEU A 132 -1.65 25.65 -51.16
CA LEU A 132 -1.03 26.17 -52.39
C LEU A 132 -0.71 25.06 -53.40
N ARG A 133 -0.24 23.89 -52.92
CA ARG A 133 0.07 22.75 -53.80
C ARG A 133 -1.19 22.11 -54.40
N LYS A 134 -2.25 21.91 -53.61
CA LYS A 134 -3.50 21.28 -54.08
C LYS A 134 -4.36 22.26 -54.90
N THR A 135 -4.40 23.55 -54.53
CA THR A 135 -5.06 24.60 -55.33
C THR A 135 -4.46 24.72 -56.72
N GLN A 136 -3.13 24.64 -56.87
CA GLN A 136 -2.51 24.63 -58.20
C GLN A 136 -3.03 23.48 -59.06
N GLY A 137 -3.11 22.26 -58.51
CA GLY A 137 -3.70 21.11 -59.20
C GLY A 137 -5.16 21.34 -59.61
N PHE A 138 -5.98 21.94 -58.75
CA PHE A 138 -7.39 22.24 -59.06
C PHE A 138 -7.57 23.28 -60.18
N PHE A 139 -6.72 24.31 -60.22
CA PHE A 139 -6.75 25.32 -61.29
C PHE A 139 -6.21 24.75 -62.62
N GLU A 140 -5.19 23.88 -62.57
CA GLU A 140 -4.67 23.18 -63.76
C GLU A 140 -5.70 22.17 -64.31
N GLU A 141 -6.35 21.37 -63.47
CA GLU A 141 -7.44 20.46 -63.88
C GLU A 141 -8.62 21.22 -64.50
N ALA A 142 -9.02 22.35 -63.92
CA ALA A 142 -10.08 23.20 -64.49
C ALA A 142 -9.72 23.78 -65.88
N MET A 143 -8.43 23.94 -66.18
CA MET A 143 -7.95 24.34 -67.51
C MET A 143 -7.87 23.18 -68.52
N THR A 144 -7.88 21.92 -68.05
CA THR A 144 -7.63 20.74 -68.89
C THR A 144 -8.90 19.98 -69.27
N ASP A 145 -10.03 20.23 -68.58
CA ASP A 145 -11.32 19.55 -68.80
C ASP A 145 -12.17 20.27 -69.88
N PRO A 146 -12.38 19.70 -71.08
CA PRO A 146 -13.04 20.40 -72.20
C PRO A 146 -14.51 20.76 -71.95
N ASN A 147 -15.22 20.00 -71.11
CA ASN A 147 -16.63 20.25 -70.78
C ASN A 147 -16.82 21.40 -69.76
N MET A 148 -15.80 21.76 -68.99
CA MET A 148 -15.81 22.93 -68.11
C MET A 148 -15.24 24.17 -68.81
N ALA A 149 -14.44 23.98 -69.86
CA ALA A 149 -13.96 25.07 -70.70
C ALA A 149 -15.12 25.82 -71.38
N GLU A 150 -16.21 25.16 -71.78
CA GLU A 150 -17.35 25.89 -72.39
C GLU A 150 -18.08 26.82 -71.40
N GLU A 151 -18.16 26.48 -70.11
CA GLU A 151 -18.79 27.36 -69.10
C GLU A 151 -17.82 28.38 -68.46
N THR A 152 -16.51 28.13 -68.45
CA THR A 152 -15.52 29.06 -67.86
C THR A 152 -14.72 29.88 -68.89
N VAL A 153 -14.46 29.35 -70.09
CA VAL A 153 -13.81 30.10 -71.18
C VAL A 153 -14.80 31.06 -71.86
N GLY A 154 -16.10 30.74 -71.84
CA GLY A 154 -17.16 31.71 -72.18
C GLY A 154 -17.29 32.90 -71.22
N LEU A 155 -16.58 32.88 -70.08
CA LEU A 155 -16.65 33.92 -69.05
C LEU A 155 -15.35 34.71 -68.84
N LEU A 156 -14.21 34.25 -69.38
CA LEU A 156 -12.89 34.85 -69.13
C LEU A 156 -12.01 35.06 -70.39
N GLY A 157 -12.54 34.85 -71.60
CA GLY A 157 -11.78 35.11 -72.82
C GLY A 157 -12.62 35.48 -74.03
N GLU A 158 -12.94 36.76 -74.19
CA GLU A 158 -13.28 37.31 -75.52
C GLU A 158 -12.50 38.60 -75.76
N GLU A 159 -11.26 38.45 -76.22
CA GLU A 159 -10.61 39.47 -77.04
C GLU A 159 -10.44 38.91 -78.45
N VAL A 160 -11.34 39.34 -79.35
CA VAL A 160 -11.12 39.82 -80.73
C VAL A 160 -12.43 39.63 -81.52
N ARG A 161 -13.35 40.58 -81.38
CA ARG A 161 -14.17 41.19 -82.47
C ARG A 161 -15.16 42.22 -81.92
N ALA A 162 -14.88 43.49 -82.21
CA ALA A 162 -15.76 44.68 -82.20
C ALA A 162 -16.54 45.04 -80.90
N PRO A 163 -16.51 46.32 -80.46
CA PRO A 163 -17.25 46.74 -79.27
C PRO A 163 -18.73 47.03 -79.63
N THR A 164 -19.64 46.21 -79.14
CA THR A 164 -21.05 46.61 -78.94
C THR A 164 -21.48 46.30 -77.51
N THR A 165 -21.50 47.37 -76.71
CA THR A 165 -22.41 47.61 -75.58
C THR A 165 -22.48 46.57 -74.44
N GLY A 166 -21.74 46.82 -73.36
CA GLY A 166 -22.33 46.76 -72.00
C GLY A 166 -22.15 45.52 -71.11
N GLN A 167 -21.08 44.71 -71.22
CA GLN A 167 -20.81 43.66 -70.22
C GLN A 167 -19.46 43.89 -69.51
N GLN A 168 -19.52 44.10 -68.20
CA GLN A 168 -18.34 44.06 -67.33
C GLN A 168 -17.85 42.61 -67.19
N PRO A 169 -16.53 42.37 -67.11
CA PRO A 169 -15.99 41.03 -66.91
C PRO A 169 -16.47 40.47 -65.55
N LEU A 170 -17.09 39.29 -65.57
CA LEU A 170 -17.57 38.59 -64.38
C LEU A 170 -16.36 38.08 -63.56
N ARG A 171 -15.98 38.79 -62.50
CA ARG A 171 -14.99 38.30 -61.52
C ARG A 171 -15.64 37.32 -60.55
N LEU A 172 -15.27 36.04 -60.65
CA LEU A 172 -15.59 35.00 -59.67
C LEU A 172 -14.72 35.19 -58.42
N GLY A 173 -15.35 35.23 -57.24
CA GLY A 173 -14.63 35.22 -55.98
C GLY A 173 -14.41 33.78 -55.50
N PHE A 174 -13.24 33.50 -54.93
CA PHE A 174 -12.98 32.21 -54.28
C PHE A 174 -12.45 32.37 -52.86
N VAL A 175 -12.67 31.34 -52.04
CA VAL A 175 -12.14 31.22 -50.68
C VAL A 175 -11.56 29.82 -50.52
N ALA A 176 -10.32 29.74 -50.01
CA ALA A 176 -9.64 28.48 -49.71
C ALA A 176 -9.43 28.35 -48.20
N GLY A 177 -9.53 27.12 -47.70
CA GLY A 177 -9.33 26.84 -46.28
C GLY A 177 -9.11 25.36 -45.98
N VAL A 178 -8.88 25.09 -44.70
CA VAL A 178 -8.66 23.75 -44.17
C VAL A 178 -9.71 23.43 -43.12
N ILE A 179 -10.18 22.18 -43.11
CA ILE A 179 -11.14 21.67 -42.14
C ILE A 179 -10.81 20.24 -41.74
N VAL A 180 -11.20 19.83 -40.53
CA VAL A 180 -11.09 18.44 -40.08
C VAL A 180 -11.94 17.53 -40.95
N ARG A 181 -11.36 16.41 -41.40
CA ARG A 181 -11.97 15.49 -42.37
C ARG A 181 -13.34 14.97 -41.93
N GLU A 182 -13.52 14.69 -40.65
CA GLU A 182 -14.79 14.20 -40.09
C GLU A 182 -15.95 15.18 -40.24
N ARG A 183 -15.66 16.49 -40.21
CA ARG A 183 -16.68 17.54 -40.31
C ARG A 183 -17.02 17.90 -41.76
N MET A 184 -16.27 17.37 -42.74
CA MET A 184 -16.41 17.74 -44.14
C MET A 184 -17.79 17.42 -44.74
N PRO A 185 -18.40 16.24 -44.52
CA PRO A 185 -19.73 15.93 -45.07
C PRO A 185 -20.86 16.78 -44.45
N ALA A 186 -20.68 17.27 -43.23
CA ALA A 186 -21.64 18.19 -42.61
C ALA A 186 -21.48 19.61 -43.16
N PHE A 187 -20.23 20.04 -43.39
CA PHE A 187 -19.88 21.32 -43.99
C PHE A 187 -20.47 21.46 -45.40
N GLU A 188 -20.28 20.45 -46.27
CA GLU A 188 -20.82 20.43 -47.63
C GLU A 188 -22.36 20.55 -47.66
N ARG A 189 -23.05 19.76 -46.84
CA ARG A 189 -24.52 19.80 -46.74
C ARG A 189 -25.04 21.15 -46.28
N MET A 190 -24.35 21.80 -45.34
CA MET A 190 -24.74 23.12 -44.85
C MET A 190 -24.48 24.21 -45.90
N LEU A 191 -23.35 24.15 -46.59
CA LEU A 191 -23.01 25.08 -47.68
C LEU A 191 -24.05 24.99 -48.81
N TRP A 192 -24.40 23.76 -49.24
CA TRP A 192 -25.41 23.52 -50.27
C TRP A 192 -26.78 24.09 -49.88
N ARG A 193 -27.24 23.82 -48.65
CA ARG A 193 -28.55 24.29 -48.15
C ARG A 193 -28.62 25.81 -48.00
N ALA A 194 -27.60 26.43 -47.43
CA ALA A 194 -27.58 27.87 -47.17
C ALA A 194 -27.43 28.71 -48.45
N CYS A 195 -26.68 28.21 -49.43
CA CYS A 195 -26.40 28.90 -50.68
C CYS A 195 -27.29 28.44 -51.84
N ARG A 196 -28.27 27.53 -51.59
CA ARG A 196 -29.22 27.02 -52.59
C ARG A 196 -28.57 26.47 -53.87
N GLY A 197 -27.38 25.87 -53.74
CA GLY A 197 -26.63 25.33 -54.88
C GLY A 197 -25.81 26.36 -55.69
N ASN A 198 -25.83 27.64 -55.34
CA ASN A 198 -25.10 28.70 -56.08
C ASN A 198 -23.60 28.79 -55.73
N VAL A 199 -23.02 27.73 -55.17
CA VAL A 199 -21.64 27.70 -54.67
C VAL A 199 -21.01 26.38 -55.07
N PHE A 200 -19.84 26.46 -55.70
CA PHE A 200 -19.10 25.29 -56.17
C PHE A 200 -17.96 24.97 -55.19
N LEU A 201 -18.00 23.77 -54.61
CA LEU A 201 -17.03 23.28 -53.64
C LEU A 201 -16.12 22.22 -54.28
N LYS A 202 -14.81 22.44 -54.21
CA LYS A 202 -13.78 21.43 -54.52
C LYS A 202 -13.05 21.06 -53.23
N GLN A 203 -12.79 19.79 -53.01
CA GLN A 203 -12.13 19.29 -51.81
C GLN A 203 -10.97 18.34 -52.18
N ALA A 204 -9.86 18.43 -51.44
CA ALA A 204 -8.74 17.49 -51.51
C ALA A 204 -8.37 17.06 -50.10
N ASN A 205 -8.16 15.76 -49.92
CA ASN A 205 -7.66 15.24 -48.66
C ASN A 205 -6.14 15.48 -48.55
N MET A 206 -5.67 15.73 -47.33
CA MET A 206 -4.23 15.69 -47.04
C MET A 206 -3.86 14.28 -46.57
N ASP A 207 -2.79 13.75 -47.16
CA ASP A 207 -2.32 12.39 -46.90
C ASP A 207 -1.52 12.30 -45.58
N VAL A 208 -0.88 13.40 -45.18
CA VAL A 208 -0.08 13.49 -43.95
C VAL A 208 -0.96 14.01 -42.81
N PRO A 209 -1.09 13.28 -41.70
CA PRO A 209 -1.76 13.79 -40.50
C PRO A 209 -0.93 14.91 -39.87
N LEU A 210 -1.61 15.95 -39.37
CA LEU A 210 -0.99 17.06 -38.67
C LEU A 210 -1.23 16.91 -37.16
N GLU A 211 -0.18 17.14 -36.37
CA GLU A 211 -0.25 17.13 -34.91
C GLU A 211 -0.86 18.45 -34.42
N ASP A 212 -1.97 18.41 -33.69
CA ASP A 212 -2.51 19.62 -33.09
C ASP A 212 -1.59 20.12 -31.95
N PRO A 213 -1.22 21.41 -31.91
CA PRO A 213 -0.16 21.93 -31.05
C PRO A 213 -0.49 21.91 -29.55
N VAL A 214 -1.77 21.74 -29.19
CA VAL A 214 -2.26 21.79 -27.80
C VAL A 214 -2.56 20.39 -27.26
N THR A 215 -3.12 19.50 -28.09
CA THR A 215 -3.51 18.15 -27.66
C THR A 215 -2.47 17.10 -28.01
N GLY A 216 -1.60 17.35 -28.99
CA GLY A 216 -0.64 16.36 -29.51
C GLY A 216 -1.31 15.27 -30.36
N ASP A 217 -2.60 15.42 -30.67
CA ASP A 217 -3.35 14.43 -31.45
C ASP A 217 -3.05 14.57 -32.94
N GLN A 218 -2.92 13.42 -33.61
CA GLN A 218 -2.79 13.38 -35.06
C GLN A 218 -4.16 13.51 -35.72
N VAL A 219 -4.41 14.67 -36.34
CA VAL A 219 -5.68 14.98 -36.99
C VAL A 219 -5.53 14.98 -38.50
N HIS A 220 -6.41 14.23 -39.17
CA HIS A 220 -6.55 14.30 -40.63
C HIS A 220 -7.40 15.49 -41.01
N LYS A 221 -6.79 16.42 -41.76
CA LYS A 221 -7.45 17.60 -42.29
C LYS A 221 -7.61 17.48 -43.81
N SER A 222 -8.60 18.16 -44.35
CA SER A 222 -8.87 18.27 -45.79
C SER A 222 -8.86 19.73 -46.20
N VAL A 223 -8.30 19.99 -47.38
CA VAL A 223 -8.29 21.30 -48.03
C VAL A 223 -9.58 21.45 -48.84
N PHE A 224 -10.19 22.63 -48.81
CA PHE A 224 -11.32 22.95 -49.68
C PHE A 224 -11.14 24.31 -50.36
N ILE A 225 -11.74 24.44 -51.53
CA ILE A 225 -11.86 25.68 -52.29
C ILE A 225 -13.33 25.87 -52.65
N ILE A 226 -13.83 27.07 -52.39
CA ILE A 226 -15.22 27.45 -52.65
C ILE A 226 -15.21 28.59 -53.66
N PHE A 227 -15.87 28.38 -54.80
CA PHE A 227 -16.14 29.42 -55.79
C PHE A 227 -17.57 29.94 -55.62
N PHE A 228 -17.72 31.27 -55.64
CA PHE A 228 -19.02 31.93 -55.51
C PHE A 228 -19.03 33.25 -56.29
N GLN A 229 -20.24 33.70 -56.63
CA GLN A 229 -20.45 34.96 -57.35
C GLN A 229 -21.15 35.98 -56.44
N GLY A 230 -20.51 37.13 -56.21
CA GLY A 230 -21.06 38.25 -55.43
C GLY A 230 -20.71 38.28 -53.94
N ASP A 231 -20.65 39.50 -53.38
CA ASP A 231 -20.14 39.77 -52.02
C ASP A 231 -21.07 39.33 -50.88
N GLN A 232 -22.38 39.25 -51.13
CA GLN A 232 -23.33 38.75 -50.13
C GLN A 232 -23.12 37.25 -49.85
N LEU A 233 -22.82 36.47 -50.89
CA LEU A 233 -22.49 35.05 -50.75
C LEU A 233 -21.13 34.88 -50.05
N LYS A 234 -20.12 35.69 -50.38
CA LYS A 234 -18.82 35.72 -49.66
C LYS A 234 -18.99 35.84 -48.15
N THR A 235 -19.82 36.77 -47.71
CA THR A 235 -20.05 37.02 -46.29
C THR A 235 -20.78 35.86 -45.60
N ARG A 236 -21.72 35.21 -46.30
CA ARG A 236 -22.42 34.01 -45.80
C ARG A 236 -21.47 32.81 -45.70
N VAL A 237 -20.66 32.57 -46.73
CA VAL A 237 -19.67 31.48 -46.74
C VAL A 237 -18.67 31.66 -45.62
N LYS A 238 -18.13 32.86 -45.42
CA LYS A 238 -17.20 33.14 -44.30
C LYS A 238 -17.82 32.80 -42.93
N LYS A 239 -19.07 33.19 -42.69
CA LYS A 239 -19.78 32.85 -41.45
C LYS A 239 -19.96 31.34 -41.25
N ILE A 240 -20.19 30.59 -42.33
CA ILE A 240 -20.29 29.12 -42.28
C ILE A 240 -18.91 28.52 -41.97
N CYS A 241 -17.85 29.00 -42.62
CA CYS A 241 -16.46 28.57 -42.33
C CYS A 241 -16.08 28.82 -40.86
N GLU A 242 -16.40 29.99 -40.32
CA GLU A 242 -16.19 30.32 -38.91
C GLU A 242 -17.01 29.40 -37.98
N GLY A 243 -18.27 29.12 -38.32
CA GLY A 243 -19.14 28.23 -37.55
C GLY A 243 -18.63 26.79 -37.44
N PHE A 244 -17.99 26.27 -38.49
CA PHE A 244 -17.36 24.94 -38.47
C PHE A 244 -15.91 24.93 -37.95
N ARG A 245 -15.37 26.11 -37.57
CA ARG A 245 -13.97 26.32 -37.17
C ARG A 245 -12.97 25.95 -38.27
N ALA A 246 -13.27 26.27 -39.52
CA ALA A 246 -12.33 26.13 -40.63
C ALA A 246 -11.32 27.30 -40.62
N THR A 247 -10.04 27.00 -40.87
CA THR A 247 -9.00 28.02 -41.01
C THR A 247 -8.97 28.51 -42.47
N LEU A 248 -9.14 29.81 -42.67
CA LEU A 248 -9.17 30.44 -44.00
C LEU A 248 -7.81 31.08 -44.29
N TYR A 249 -7.27 30.83 -45.48
CA TYR A 249 -6.00 31.40 -45.90
C TYR A 249 -6.15 32.26 -47.16
N PRO A 250 -5.46 33.41 -47.26
CA PRO A 250 -5.45 34.20 -48.47
C PRO A 250 -4.63 33.48 -49.55
N CYS A 251 -5.26 33.17 -50.68
CA CYS A 251 -4.60 32.54 -51.82
C CYS A 251 -4.61 33.52 -53.02
N PRO A 252 -3.44 33.85 -53.60
CA PRO A 252 -3.36 34.72 -54.77
C PRO A 252 -4.10 34.15 -55.99
N GLU A 253 -4.69 35.05 -56.78
CA GLU A 253 -5.47 34.68 -57.97
C GLU A 253 -4.55 34.31 -59.14
N THR A 254 -3.39 34.98 -59.27
CA THR A 254 -2.45 34.74 -60.38
C THR A 254 -1.58 33.50 -60.14
N PRO A 255 -1.29 32.70 -61.20
CA PRO A 255 -0.46 31.51 -61.06
C PRO A 255 1.01 31.84 -60.75
N ALA A 256 1.51 33.01 -61.19
CA ALA A 256 2.86 33.46 -60.93
C ALA A 256 3.08 33.82 -59.45
N GLU A 257 2.21 34.66 -58.87
CA GLU A 257 2.30 35.05 -57.45
C GLU A 257 2.07 33.85 -56.52
N ARG A 258 1.24 32.87 -56.92
CA ARG A 258 1.03 31.64 -56.17
C ARG A 258 2.30 30.78 -56.10
N ARG A 259 3.06 30.66 -57.20
CA ARG A 259 4.35 29.95 -57.21
C ARG A 259 5.38 30.68 -56.35
N GLU A 260 5.45 32.00 -56.43
CA GLU A 260 6.34 32.82 -55.60
C GLU A 260 6.02 32.65 -54.11
N MET A 261 4.74 32.74 -53.73
CA MET A 261 4.29 32.51 -52.36
C MET A 261 4.59 31.08 -51.89
N ALA A 262 4.40 30.07 -52.75
CA ALA A 262 4.70 28.68 -52.41
C ALA A 262 6.19 28.45 -52.14
N ILE A 263 7.07 29.05 -52.94
CA ILE A 263 8.52 28.99 -52.73
C ILE A 263 8.89 29.70 -51.42
N GLY A 264 8.35 30.90 -51.18
CA GLY A 264 8.60 31.64 -49.94
C GLY A 264 8.06 30.95 -48.67
N VAL A 265 6.96 30.22 -48.76
CA VAL A 265 6.44 29.40 -47.65
C VAL A 265 7.33 28.17 -47.43
N MET A 266 7.83 27.54 -48.50
CA MET A 266 8.73 26.38 -48.36
C MET A 266 10.05 26.76 -47.68
N THR A 267 10.68 27.87 -48.05
CA THR A 267 11.92 28.34 -47.39
C THR A 267 11.68 28.66 -45.91
N ARG A 268 10.58 29.35 -45.58
CA ARG A 268 10.22 29.63 -44.17
C ARG A 268 9.96 28.37 -43.35
N ILE A 269 9.36 27.34 -43.96
CA ILE A 269 9.14 26.04 -43.29
C ILE A 269 10.48 25.37 -43.01
N GLU A 270 11.42 25.41 -43.95
CA GLU A 270 12.78 24.88 -43.74
C GLU A 270 13.49 25.63 -42.62
N ASP A 271 13.47 26.96 -42.63
CA ASP A 271 14.05 27.80 -41.57
C ASP A 271 13.44 27.48 -40.20
N LEU A 272 12.10 27.44 -40.11
CA LEU A 272 11.40 27.10 -38.86
C LEU A 272 11.72 25.69 -38.38
N ASN A 273 11.85 24.73 -39.28
CA ASN A 273 12.20 23.36 -38.92
C ASN A 273 13.61 23.30 -38.30
N THR A 274 14.58 24.06 -38.85
CA THR A 274 15.91 24.16 -38.24
C THR A 274 15.87 24.77 -36.84
N VAL A 275 15.09 25.84 -36.64
CA VAL A 275 14.92 26.48 -35.32
C VAL A 275 14.21 25.55 -34.33
N LEU A 276 13.18 24.84 -34.77
CA LEU A 276 12.44 23.87 -33.94
C LEU A 276 13.35 22.72 -33.50
N GLN A 277 14.21 22.23 -34.40
CA GLN A 277 15.19 21.20 -34.08
C GLN A 277 16.22 21.70 -33.06
N GLN A 278 16.79 22.91 -33.26
CA GLN A 278 17.70 23.52 -32.30
C GLN A 278 17.06 23.75 -30.92
N THR A 279 15.78 24.15 -30.90
CA THR A 279 15.01 24.38 -29.66
C THR A 279 14.79 23.06 -28.93
N ARG A 280 14.44 22.00 -29.66
CA ARG A 280 14.26 20.65 -29.10
C ARG A 280 15.58 20.09 -28.54
N ASP A 281 16.68 20.30 -29.25
CA ASP A 281 18.01 19.86 -28.81
C ASP A 281 18.52 20.68 -27.61
N HIS A 282 18.22 21.98 -27.55
CA HIS A 282 18.46 22.79 -26.35
C HIS A 282 17.65 22.28 -25.15
N ARG A 283 16.34 22.08 -25.33
CA ARG A 283 15.45 21.53 -24.29
C ARG A 283 15.95 20.18 -23.78
N HIS A 284 16.28 19.26 -24.70
CA HIS A 284 16.77 17.94 -24.34
C HIS A 284 18.08 18.00 -23.54
N ARG A 285 19.03 18.89 -23.92
CA ARG A 285 20.28 19.08 -23.16
C ARG A 285 20.04 19.58 -21.74
N VAL A 286 19.14 20.55 -21.56
CA VAL A 286 18.79 21.07 -20.23
C VAL A 286 18.11 19.99 -19.39
N LEU A 287 17.17 19.24 -19.96
CA LEU A 287 16.50 18.14 -19.28
C LEU A 287 17.48 17.02 -18.89
N VAL A 288 18.41 16.63 -19.76
CA VAL A 288 19.44 15.62 -19.43
C VAL A 288 20.37 16.10 -18.31
N ALA A 289 20.72 17.40 -18.29
CA ALA A 289 21.52 17.97 -17.20
C ALA A 289 20.74 17.95 -15.86
N ALA A 290 19.45 18.30 -15.88
CA ALA A 290 18.58 18.26 -14.71
C ALA A 290 18.32 16.82 -14.23
N ALA A 291 18.14 15.87 -15.15
CA ALA A 291 17.84 14.47 -14.85
C ALA A 291 18.93 13.79 -13.99
N LYS A 292 20.19 14.18 -14.15
CA LYS A 292 21.32 13.63 -13.39
C LYS A 292 21.20 13.88 -11.89
N ASN A 293 20.71 15.05 -11.49
CA ASN A 293 20.66 15.46 -10.08
C ASN A 293 19.24 15.45 -9.50
N MET A 294 18.21 15.22 -10.34
CA MET A 294 16.80 15.30 -9.96
C MET A 294 16.47 14.52 -8.67
N ARG A 295 16.89 13.25 -8.59
CA ARG A 295 16.60 12.41 -7.42
C ARG A 295 17.29 12.91 -6.16
N SER A 296 18.54 13.37 -6.28
CA SER A 296 19.28 13.95 -5.15
C SER A 296 18.61 15.23 -4.63
N TRP A 297 18.15 16.10 -5.52
CA TRP A 297 17.42 17.33 -5.18
C TRP A 297 16.11 17.00 -4.48
N LEU A 298 15.39 16.01 -4.98
CA LEU A 298 14.13 15.58 -4.39
C LEU A 298 14.33 15.05 -2.96
N ILE A 299 15.35 14.21 -2.74
CA ILE A 299 15.68 13.70 -1.40
C ILE A 299 16.08 14.85 -0.48
N LYS A 300 16.94 15.76 -0.93
CA LYS A 300 17.37 16.93 -0.15
C LYS A 300 16.18 17.79 0.28
N VAL A 301 15.31 18.19 -0.65
CA VAL A 301 14.14 19.03 -0.33
C VAL A 301 13.18 18.33 0.64
N ARG A 302 12.92 17.02 0.45
CA ARG A 302 12.08 16.26 1.39
C ARG A 302 12.71 16.15 2.79
N LYS A 303 14.04 15.96 2.88
CA LYS A 303 14.75 15.96 4.17
C LYS A 303 14.63 17.32 4.87
N ILE A 304 14.89 18.43 4.17
CA ILE A 304 14.76 19.79 4.73
C ILE A 304 13.33 20.02 5.24
N LYS A 305 12.32 19.66 4.44
CA LYS A 305 10.90 19.77 4.82
C LYS A 305 10.58 18.98 6.09
N ALA A 306 11.04 17.73 6.19
CA ALA A 306 10.85 16.90 7.38
C ALA A 306 11.52 17.51 8.63
N ILE A 307 12.71 18.11 8.49
CA ILE A 307 13.40 18.81 9.60
C ILE A 307 12.58 20.02 10.06
N TYR A 308 12.07 20.87 9.15
CA TYR A 308 11.25 22.01 9.56
C TYR A 308 9.89 21.60 10.14
N MET A 309 9.29 20.52 9.63
CA MET A 309 8.07 19.96 10.22
C MET A 309 8.31 19.44 11.64
N THR A 310 9.45 18.81 11.91
CA THR A 310 9.80 18.34 13.27
C THR A 310 10.15 19.51 14.20
N LEU A 311 10.87 20.53 13.72
CA LEU A 311 11.12 21.77 14.49
C LEU A 311 9.83 22.50 14.87
N ASN A 312 8.77 22.39 14.06
CA ASN A 312 7.44 22.95 14.38
C ASN A 312 6.71 22.23 15.53
N LEU A 313 7.17 21.05 15.96
CA LEU A 313 6.63 20.35 17.14
C LEU A 313 7.26 20.88 18.44
N PHE A 314 8.35 21.63 18.36
CA PHE A 314 9.11 22.06 19.54
C PHE A 314 8.49 23.32 20.14
N ASN A 315 8.59 23.44 21.46
CA ASN A 315 8.23 24.67 22.14
C ASN A 315 9.42 25.65 22.10
N LEU A 316 9.13 26.92 21.87
CA LEU A 316 10.15 27.98 21.88
C LEU A 316 10.09 28.72 23.21
N ASP A 317 11.17 28.64 23.97
CA ASP A 317 11.34 29.51 25.12
C ASP A 317 11.86 30.87 24.65
N VAL A 318 11.00 31.88 24.78
CA VAL A 318 11.28 33.28 24.39
C VAL A 318 12.42 33.87 25.21
N THR A 319 12.60 33.40 26.45
CA THR A 319 13.57 33.98 27.39
C THR A 319 15.00 33.55 27.10
N GLN A 320 15.21 32.27 26.76
CA GLN A 320 16.55 31.70 26.56
C GLN A 320 16.96 31.51 25.10
N LYS A 321 16.07 31.81 24.13
CA LYS A 321 16.27 31.50 22.70
C LYS A 321 16.62 30.02 22.47
N CYS A 322 16.11 29.15 23.34
CA CYS A 322 16.26 27.71 23.27
C CYS A 322 14.96 27.07 22.79
N LEU A 323 15.10 25.99 22.03
CA LEU A 323 14.01 25.10 21.66
C LEU A 323 13.98 23.95 22.65
N ILE A 324 12.81 23.72 23.22
CA ILE A 324 12.53 22.59 24.10
C ILE A 324 11.76 21.58 23.30
N ALA A 325 12.25 20.34 23.27
CA ALA A 325 11.56 19.23 22.64
C ALA A 325 11.40 18.09 23.65
N GLU A 326 10.29 17.38 23.57
CA GLU A 326 10.09 16.14 24.31
C GLU A 326 10.03 14.99 23.32
N CYS A 327 10.72 13.91 23.64
CA CYS A 327 10.78 12.77 22.76
C CYS A 327 10.89 11.44 23.50
N TRP A 328 10.29 10.42 22.92
CA TRP A 328 10.48 9.03 23.34
C TRP A 328 11.75 8.47 22.69
N CYS A 329 12.58 7.88 23.54
CA CYS A 329 13.92 7.40 23.23
C CYS A 329 14.08 6.02 23.90
N PRO A 330 14.58 4.98 23.18
CA PRO A 330 14.85 3.69 23.80
C PRO A 330 16.05 3.81 24.75
N VAL A 331 15.91 3.26 25.96
CA VAL A 331 16.92 3.36 27.03
C VAL A 331 18.27 2.76 26.58
N ALA A 332 18.23 1.72 25.75
CA ALA A 332 19.42 1.04 25.25
C ALA A 332 20.26 1.87 24.25
N ASP A 333 19.68 2.87 23.57
CA ASP A 333 20.40 3.66 22.55
C ASP A 333 20.63 5.13 22.96
N LEU A 334 20.43 5.47 24.24
CA LEU A 334 20.61 6.84 24.73
C LEU A 334 22.02 7.40 24.46
N ASP A 335 23.05 6.58 24.60
CA ASP A 335 24.44 7.00 24.34
C ASP A 335 24.66 7.35 22.85
N ARG A 336 23.98 6.64 21.94
CA ARG A 336 24.03 6.91 20.50
C ARG A 336 23.35 8.24 20.17
N ILE A 337 22.21 8.50 20.81
CA ILE A 337 21.47 9.76 20.66
C ILE A 337 22.32 10.92 21.18
N GLN A 338 22.95 10.78 22.35
CA GLN A 338 23.85 11.81 22.90
C GLN A 338 25.06 12.06 22.01
N LEU A 339 25.64 11.02 21.41
CA LEU A 339 26.75 11.18 20.47
C LEU A 339 26.32 11.91 19.19
N GLY A 340 25.14 11.59 18.65
CA GLY A 340 24.57 12.29 17.49
C GLY A 340 24.30 13.78 17.78
N LEU A 341 23.76 14.08 18.97
CA LEU A 341 23.55 15.45 19.44
C LEU A 341 24.85 16.25 19.55
N ARG A 342 25.93 15.63 20.06
CA ARG A 342 27.26 16.26 20.10
C ARG A 342 27.79 16.56 18.70
N ARG A 343 27.70 15.60 17.77
CA ARG A 343 28.11 15.81 16.36
C ARG A 343 27.33 16.94 15.70
N GLY A 344 26.01 17.00 15.89
CA GLY A 344 25.18 18.08 15.35
C GLY A 344 25.54 19.45 15.95
N THR A 345 25.90 19.48 17.23
CA THR A 345 26.38 20.71 17.89
C THR A 345 27.72 21.16 17.32
N GLU A 346 28.68 20.25 17.18
CA GLU A 346 30.00 20.50 16.59
C GLU A 346 29.90 20.97 15.12
N ALA A 347 29.04 20.34 14.32
CA ALA A 347 28.81 20.71 12.92
C ALA A 347 28.24 22.13 12.77
N SER A 348 27.42 22.58 13.73
CA SER A 348 26.90 23.95 13.74
C SER A 348 27.90 24.99 14.26
N GLY A 349 29.04 24.56 14.83
CA GLY A 349 30.03 25.46 15.43
C GLY A 349 29.58 26.12 16.73
N SER A 350 28.49 25.66 17.36
CA SER A 350 28.07 26.16 18.67
C SER A 350 28.95 25.60 19.78
N SER A 351 29.29 26.47 20.74
CA SER A 351 30.04 26.10 21.94
C SER A 351 29.16 25.52 23.06
N VAL A 352 27.84 25.67 22.97
CA VAL A 352 26.90 25.20 24.00
C VAL A 352 26.46 23.77 23.69
N PRO A 353 26.75 22.80 24.57
CA PRO A 353 26.31 21.43 24.35
C PRO A 353 24.79 21.32 24.46
N SER A 354 24.20 20.53 23.57
CA SER A 354 22.80 20.12 23.71
C SER A 354 22.61 19.22 24.93
N ILE A 355 21.56 19.48 25.70
CA ILE A 355 21.29 18.77 26.96
C ILE A 355 20.13 17.82 26.76
N LEU A 356 20.33 16.55 27.13
CA LEU A 356 19.31 15.50 27.14
C LEU A 356 18.99 15.14 28.61
N ASN A 357 17.83 15.56 29.09
CA ASN A 357 17.35 15.25 30.43
C ASN A 357 16.34 14.08 30.39
N ARG A 358 16.38 13.17 31.37
CA ARG A 358 15.39 12.09 31.48
C ARG A 358 14.25 12.54 32.37
N MET A 359 13.02 12.40 31.89
CA MET A 359 11.82 12.74 32.66
C MET A 359 11.05 11.48 33.04
N ALA A 360 10.59 11.44 34.29
CA ALA A 360 9.67 10.42 34.75
C ALA A 360 8.24 10.89 34.46
N THR A 361 7.49 10.12 33.68
CA THR A 361 6.09 10.40 33.38
C THR A 361 5.21 9.20 33.67
N ARG A 362 3.91 9.46 33.82
CA ARG A 362 2.87 8.43 34.00
C ARG A 362 2.16 8.05 32.69
N GLU A 363 2.49 8.73 31.59
CA GLU A 363 1.94 8.45 30.27
C GLU A 363 2.44 7.09 29.76
N SER A 364 1.62 6.42 28.96
CA SER A 364 2.00 5.15 28.34
C SER A 364 2.99 5.40 27.20
N PRO A 365 4.22 4.88 27.27
CA PRO A 365 5.20 5.03 26.19
C PRO A 365 4.79 4.22 24.95
N PRO A 366 5.31 4.60 23.76
CA PRO A 366 5.12 3.85 22.53
C PRO A 366 5.82 2.50 22.59
N THR A 367 5.30 1.53 21.83
CA THR A 367 5.89 0.20 21.72
C THR A 367 6.87 0.13 20.56
N TYR A 368 8.06 -0.39 20.84
CA TYR A 368 9.10 -0.55 19.84
C TYR A 368 9.70 -1.95 19.93
N ASN A 369 9.65 -2.65 18.81
CA ASN A 369 10.20 -3.98 18.64
C ASN A 369 11.33 -3.90 17.60
N ARG A 370 12.55 -4.27 17.98
CA ARG A 370 13.67 -4.29 17.03
C ARG A 370 13.47 -5.41 16.02
N THR A 371 13.26 -5.05 14.75
CA THR A 371 13.09 -6.01 13.66
C THR A 371 14.35 -6.14 12.82
N ASN A 372 14.59 -7.36 12.34
CA ASN A 372 15.59 -7.66 11.32
C ASN A 372 14.88 -7.84 9.98
N LYS A 373 15.64 -7.88 8.88
CA LYS A 373 15.09 -8.17 7.52
C LYS A 373 14.22 -9.43 7.46
N PHE A 374 14.52 -10.41 8.32
CA PHE A 374 13.76 -11.65 8.44
C PHE A 374 12.48 -11.49 9.26
N THR A 375 12.53 -10.79 10.38
CA THR A 375 11.40 -10.70 11.32
C THR A 375 10.42 -9.59 10.98
N SER A 376 10.80 -8.62 10.14
CA SER A 376 9.95 -7.49 9.76
C SER A 376 8.63 -7.94 9.15
N GLY A 377 8.65 -8.89 8.21
CA GLY A 377 7.42 -9.40 7.58
C GLY A 377 6.46 -10.06 8.57
N PHE A 378 6.99 -10.84 9.52
CA PHE A 378 6.17 -11.47 10.57
C PHE A 378 5.64 -10.47 11.58
N GLN A 379 6.43 -9.45 11.92
CA GLN A 379 6.00 -8.38 12.81
C GLN A 379 4.89 -7.54 12.17
N SER A 380 5.00 -7.20 10.89
CA SER A 380 3.96 -6.45 10.17
C SER A 380 2.61 -7.17 10.15
N ILE A 381 2.59 -8.50 10.07
CA ILE A 381 1.34 -9.29 10.13
C ILE A 381 0.72 -9.23 11.54
N VAL A 382 1.55 -9.29 12.57
CA VAL A 382 1.08 -9.14 13.96
C VAL A 382 0.54 -7.73 14.20
N ASP A 383 1.28 -6.71 13.79
CA ASP A 383 0.91 -5.31 13.96
C ASP A 383 -0.36 -4.94 13.16
N ALA A 384 -0.63 -5.62 12.05
CA ALA A 384 -1.85 -5.45 11.27
C ALA A 384 -3.13 -5.89 12.02
N TYR A 385 -3.02 -6.82 12.97
CA TYR A 385 -4.14 -7.17 13.85
C TYR A 385 -4.31 -6.13 14.97
N GLY A 386 -3.19 -5.65 15.51
CA GLY A 386 -3.15 -4.59 16.51
C GLY A 386 -1.77 -4.45 17.12
N VAL A 387 -1.41 -3.23 17.47
CA VAL A 387 -0.14 -2.93 18.15
C VAL A 387 -0.23 -3.37 19.60
N ALA A 388 0.75 -4.17 20.05
CA ALA A 388 0.81 -4.68 21.43
C ALA A 388 0.96 -3.54 22.45
N VAL A 389 0.51 -3.77 23.70
CA VAL A 389 0.68 -2.82 24.81
C VAL A 389 2.15 -2.78 25.25
N TYR A 390 2.58 -1.65 25.81
CA TYR A 390 3.95 -1.49 26.29
C TYR A 390 4.37 -2.60 27.27
N ARG A 391 5.49 -3.24 26.94
CA ARG A 391 6.14 -4.34 27.67
C ARG A 391 5.32 -5.63 27.76
N GLU A 392 4.28 -5.75 26.94
CA GLU A 392 3.59 -7.01 26.70
C GLU A 392 4.49 -7.99 25.94
N VAL A 393 4.25 -9.30 26.12
CA VAL A 393 4.90 -10.34 25.33
C VAL A 393 4.45 -10.23 23.88
N ASN A 394 5.41 -10.03 22.98
CA ASN A 394 5.17 -10.00 21.55
C ASN A 394 4.87 -11.42 21.03
N PRO A 395 3.78 -11.64 20.27
CA PRO A 395 3.50 -12.94 19.68
C PRO A 395 4.40 -13.25 18.47
N ALA A 396 5.05 -12.24 17.85
CA ALA A 396 5.85 -12.41 16.63
C ALA A 396 6.92 -13.52 16.68
N PRO A 397 7.69 -13.71 17.77
CA PRO A 397 8.65 -14.81 17.87
C PRO A 397 8.00 -16.20 17.71
N PHE A 398 6.77 -16.37 18.20
CA PHE A 398 6.03 -17.62 18.08
C PHE A 398 5.44 -17.77 16.67
N THR A 399 4.88 -16.69 16.11
CA THR A 399 4.27 -16.72 14.78
C THR A 399 5.27 -17.04 13.68
N ILE A 400 6.56 -16.70 13.82
CA ILE A 400 7.62 -17.08 12.87
C ILE A 400 7.58 -18.58 12.53
N ILE A 401 7.29 -19.44 13.51
CA ILE A 401 7.24 -20.90 13.32
C ILE A 401 5.81 -21.41 13.24
N THR A 402 4.93 -20.97 14.14
CA THR A 402 3.57 -21.54 14.22
C THR A 402 2.73 -21.18 13.01
N PHE A 403 2.87 -19.97 12.44
CA PHE A 403 2.07 -19.58 11.28
C PHE A 403 2.43 -20.40 10.03
N PRO A 404 3.71 -20.50 9.60
CA PRO A 404 4.07 -21.37 8.48
C PRO A 404 3.78 -22.85 8.72
N PHE A 405 3.88 -23.33 9.96
CA PHE A 405 3.55 -24.71 10.31
C PHE A 405 2.05 -25.00 10.18
N LEU A 406 1.17 -24.14 10.70
CA LEU A 406 -0.28 -24.31 10.56
C LEU A 406 -0.72 -24.21 9.09
N PHE A 407 -0.11 -23.29 8.32
CA PHE A 407 -0.28 -23.21 6.88
C PHE A 407 0.09 -24.54 6.20
N ALA A 408 1.24 -25.13 6.55
CA ALA A 408 1.70 -26.38 5.98
C ALA A 408 0.80 -27.58 6.29
N VAL A 409 0.14 -27.61 7.45
CA VAL A 409 -0.83 -28.66 7.80
C VAL A 409 -2.06 -28.60 6.88
N MET A 410 -2.48 -27.39 6.50
CA MET A 410 -3.58 -27.15 5.55
C MET A 410 -3.15 -27.40 4.10
N PHE A 411 -1.94 -26.96 3.74
CA PHE A 411 -1.36 -27.03 2.40
C PHE A 411 -0.24 -28.10 2.34
N GLY A 412 -0.55 -29.31 2.78
CA GLY A 412 0.42 -30.40 2.88
C GLY A 412 0.57 -31.17 1.58
N ASP A 413 1.39 -30.66 0.65
CA ASP A 413 1.80 -31.33 -0.58
C ASP A 413 3.29 -31.03 -0.83
N PHE A 414 4.09 -32.08 -1.02
CA PHE A 414 5.51 -31.94 -1.24
C PHE A 414 5.82 -31.21 -2.56
N GLY A 415 5.09 -31.51 -3.63
CA GLY A 415 5.32 -30.96 -4.97
C GLY A 415 5.03 -29.46 -5.04
N HIS A 416 3.87 -29.04 -4.52
CA HIS A 416 3.53 -27.63 -4.46
C HIS A 416 4.43 -26.86 -3.47
N GLY A 417 4.81 -27.46 -2.34
CA GLY A 417 5.77 -26.89 -1.41
C GLY A 417 7.14 -26.61 -2.06
N LEU A 418 7.62 -27.51 -2.92
CA LEU A 418 8.86 -27.33 -3.68
C LEU A 418 8.78 -26.14 -4.64
N ILE A 419 7.66 -25.97 -5.36
CA ILE A 419 7.46 -24.83 -6.27
C ILE A 419 7.49 -23.50 -5.49
N MET A 420 6.79 -23.43 -4.35
CA MET A 420 6.80 -22.23 -3.50
C MET A 420 8.20 -21.93 -2.94
N LEU A 421 8.95 -22.97 -2.56
CA LEU A 421 10.32 -22.81 -2.08
C LEU A 421 11.24 -22.27 -3.18
N CYS A 422 11.16 -22.82 -4.40
CA CYS A 422 11.92 -22.34 -5.54
C CYS A 422 11.63 -20.87 -5.86
N PHE A 423 10.35 -20.48 -5.84
CA PHE A 423 9.94 -19.09 -6.05
C PHE A 423 10.46 -18.15 -4.95
N ALA A 424 10.38 -18.57 -3.68
CA ALA A 424 10.89 -17.80 -2.56
C ALA A 424 12.42 -17.62 -2.63
N ILE A 425 13.16 -18.69 -2.94
CA ILE A 425 14.62 -18.65 -3.12
C ILE A 425 14.99 -17.70 -4.27
N TRP A 426 14.27 -17.75 -5.39
CA TRP A 426 14.49 -16.83 -6.51
C TRP A 426 14.35 -15.36 -6.10
N MET A 427 13.33 -15.01 -5.30
CA MET A 427 13.15 -13.65 -4.77
C MET A 427 14.27 -13.23 -3.80
N ILE A 428 14.73 -14.15 -2.95
CA ILE A 428 15.80 -13.88 -1.98
C ILE A 428 17.14 -13.68 -2.71
N LEU A 429 17.45 -14.51 -3.71
CA LEU A 429 18.70 -14.40 -4.49
C LEU A 429 18.76 -13.10 -5.32
N ARG A 430 17.61 -12.63 -5.84
CA ARG A 430 17.53 -11.41 -6.65
C ARG A 430 17.10 -10.15 -5.88
N GLU A 431 17.17 -10.17 -4.54
CA GLU A 431 16.72 -9.08 -3.67
C GLU A 431 17.22 -7.69 -4.12
N ARG A 432 18.54 -7.55 -4.35
CA ARG A 432 19.14 -6.26 -4.75
C ARG A 432 18.64 -5.76 -6.10
N GLN A 433 18.47 -6.67 -7.06
CA GLN A 433 18.03 -6.32 -8.42
C GLN A 433 16.55 -5.93 -8.44
N LEU A 434 15.71 -6.61 -7.64
CA LEU A 434 14.28 -6.33 -7.56
C LEU A 434 13.99 -5.00 -6.86
N ILE A 435 14.74 -4.70 -5.78
CA ILE A 435 14.67 -3.39 -5.10
C ILE A 435 15.09 -2.28 -6.07
N ALA A 436 16.18 -2.47 -6.82
CA ALA A 436 16.69 -1.47 -7.76
C ALA A 436 15.74 -1.21 -8.95
N LYS A 437 15.03 -2.24 -9.43
CA LYS A 437 14.06 -2.11 -10.54
C LYS A 437 12.72 -1.52 -10.12
N LYS A 438 12.55 -1.14 -8.85
CA LYS A 438 11.27 -0.74 -8.27
C LYS A 438 10.12 -1.70 -8.61
N ALA A 439 10.42 -2.99 -8.74
CA ALA A 439 9.42 -4.00 -9.06
C ALA A 439 8.33 -4.11 -7.97
N HIS A 440 8.52 -3.45 -6.82
CA HIS A 440 7.52 -3.29 -5.75
C HIS A 440 6.43 -2.26 -6.02
N GLU A 441 6.51 -1.50 -7.12
CA GLU A 441 5.44 -0.57 -7.51
C GLU A 441 4.14 -1.31 -7.87
N ASP A 442 4.25 -2.55 -8.38
CA ASP A 442 3.10 -3.44 -8.50
C ASP A 442 2.67 -3.92 -7.11
N GLU A 443 1.50 -3.50 -6.64
CA GLU A 443 1.00 -3.78 -5.28
C GLU A 443 1.04 -5.28 -4.92
N MET A 444 0.64 -6.13 -5.87
CA MET A 444 0.65 -7.59 -5.67
C MET A 444 2.08 -8.13 -5.49
N PHE A 445 3.03 -7.70 -6.32
CA PHE A 445 4.41 -8.14 -6.23
C PHE A 445 5.13 -7.54 -5.02
N GLY A 446 4.79 -6.30 -4.64
CA GLY A 446 5.24 -5.64 -3.42
C GLY A 446 4.88 -6.43 -2.17
N MET A 447 3.63 -6.90 -2.05
CA MET A 447 3.19 -7.76 -0.95
C MET A 447 4.00 -9.06 -0.89
N PHE A 448 4.14 -9.80 -2.00
CA PHE A 448 4.92 -11.04 -2.03
C PHE A 448 6.39 -10.84 -1.68
N PHE A 449 7.01 -9.76 -2.17
CA PHE A 449 8.40 -9.48 -1.89
C PHE A 449 8.65 -9.11 -0.42
N SER A 450 7.74 -8.34 0.19
CA SER A 450 7.80 -8.03 1.63
C SER A 450 7.73 -9.30 2.48
N GLY A 451 6.95 -10.30 2.04
CA GLY A 451 6.77 -11.60 2.68
C GLY A 451 7.74 -12.72 2.24
N ARG A 452 8.84 -12.41 1.54
CA ARG A 452 9.72 -13.44 0.93
C ARG A 452 10.21 -14.54 1.88
N TYR A 453 10.58 -14.17 3.11
CA TYR A 453 11.04 -15.13 4.12
C TYR A 453 9.90 -15.98 4.71
N MET A 454 8.68 -15.45 4.72
CA MET A 454 7.50 -16.18 5.13
C MET A 454 7.14 -17.27 4.12
N ILE A 455 7.17 -16.94 2.81
CA ILE A 455 6.92 -17.91 1.74
C ILE A 455 7.96 -19.01 1.74
N MET A 456 9.24 -18.66 1.99
CA MET A 456 10.31 -19.65 2.15
C MET A 456 9.99 -20.64 3.28
N LEU A 457 9.63 -20.16 4.47
CA LEU A 457 9.27 -21.04 5.59
C LEU A 457 8.01 -21.86 5.30
N MET A 458 6.97 -21.25 4.70
CA MET A 458 5.75 -21.96 4.30
C MET A 458 6.05 -23.10 3.32
N GLY A 459 6.96 -22.89 2.35
CA GLY A 459 7.41 -23.93 1.42
C GLY A 459 8.16 -25.07 2.12
N ILE A 460 9.08 -24.76 3.04
CA ILE A 460 9.84 -25.77 3.81
C ILE A 460 8.90 -26.60 4.68
N PHE A 461 8.00 -25.96 5.42
CA PHE A 461 7.05 -26.69 6.28
C PHE A 461 6.03 -27.48 5.45
N SER A 462 5.56 -26.95 4.31
CA SER A 462 4.66 -27.66 3.38
C SER A 462 5.33 -28.90 2.79
N MET A 463 6.62 -28.83 2.46
CA MET A 463 7.41 -29.98 2.04
C MET A 463 7.51 -31.04 3.15
N TYR A 464 7.75 -30.60 4.41
CA TYR A 464 7.77 -31.50 5.57
C TYR A 464 6.42 -32.19 5.79
N THR A 465 5.31 -31.44 5.83
CA THR A 465 3.96 -32.01 6.04
C THR A 465 3.50 -32.84 4.85
N GLY A 466 3.85 -32.45 3.62
CA GLY A 466 3.60 -33.23 2.41
C GLY A 466 4.31 -34.58 2.45
N PHE A 467 5.53 -34.64 2.99
CA PHE A 467 6.24 -35.91 3.21
C PHE A 467 5.59 -36.75 4.33
N VAL A 468 5.07 -36.12 5.39
CA VAL A 468 4.29 -36.82 6.44
C VAL A 468 2.98 -37.39 5.89
N TYR A 469 2.27 -36.65 5.04
CA TYR A 469 1.06 -37.16 4.37
C TYR A 469 1.37 -38.13 3.23
N ASN A 470 2.63 -38.22 2.81
CA ASN A 470 3.08 -38.97 1.66
C ASN A 470 2.29 -38.62 0.38
N ASP A 471 2.14 -37.31 0.13
CA ASP A 471 1.44 -36.78 -1.03
C ASP A 471 2.36 -35.89 -1.88
N PHE A 472 2.57 -36.31 -3.12
CA PHE A 472 3.35 -35.65 -4.16
C PHE A 472 2.46 -35.45 -5.39
N PHE A 473 1.91 -34.25 -5.58
CA PHE A 473 0.96 -33.97 -6.67
C PHE A 473 -0.18 -35.01 -6.76
N SER A 474 -0.81 -35.37 -5.64
CA SER A 474 -1.83 -36.43 -5.52
C SER A 474 -1.33 -37.86 -5.74
N LYS A 475 -0.02 -38.11 -5.67
CA LYS A 475 0.60 -39.44 -5.78
C LYS A 475 1.43 -39.74 -4.54
N SER A 476 1.39 -40.99 -4.08
CA SER A 476 2.19 -41.46 -2.96
C SER A 476 3.51 -42.06 -3.42
N VAL A 477 4.58 -41.88 -2.65
CA VAL A 477 5.90 -42.45 -2.91
C VAL A 477 6.16 -43.60 -1.96
N ASN A 478 6.53 -44.77 -2.49
CA ASN A 478 6.91 -45.93 -1.69
C ASN A 478 8.43 -45.92 -1.43
N VAL A 479 8.84 -45.36 -0.28
CA VAL A 479 10.27 -45.24 0.10
C VAL A 479 10.74 -46.41 0.97
N PHE A 480 9.92 -46.86 1.91
CA PHE A 480 10.31 -47.85 2.94
C PHE A 480 9.67 -49.23 2.78
N GLY A 481 8.85 -49.43 1.73
CA GLY A 481 8.01 -50.63 1.58
C GLY A 481 6.69 -50.49 2.35
N SER A 482 5.59 -50.98 1.77
CA SER A 482 4.27 -50.90 2.40
C SER A 482 4.15 -51.90 3.56
N GLY A 483 3.44 -51.52 4.62
CA GLY A 483 3.14 -52.41 5.74
C GLY A 483 2.07 -53.46 5.43
N TRP A 484 1.44 -53.35 4.25
CA TRP A 484 0.45 -54.28 3.72
C TRP A 484 1.05 -55.10 2.58
N THR A 485 0.76 -56.40 2.59
CA THR A 485 1.19 -57.35 1.57
C THR A 485 -0.01 -58.18 1.10
N VAL A 486 -0.16 -58.33 -0.21
CA VAL A 486 -1.19 -59.17 -0.81
C VAL A 486 -0.54 -60.47 -1.27
N ASN A 487 -0.77 -61.56 -0.54
CA ASN A 487 -0.06 -62.82 -0.76
C ASN A 487 -0.69 -63.71 -1.86
N ASP A 488 -1.97 -63.53 -2.18
CA ASP A 488 -2.68 -64.33 -3.19
C ASP A 488 -3.23 -63.47 -4.34
N PHE A 489 -2.53 -63.43 -5.47
CA PHE A 489 -2.99 -62.81 -6.72
C PHE A 489 -3.95 -63.70 -7.53
N THR A 490 -4.27 -64.90 -7.06
CA THR A 490 -5.06 -65.87 -7.82
C THR A 490 -6.56 -65.57 -7.77
N ASN A 491 -7.09 -65.09 -8.89
CA ASN A 491 -8.50 -65.10 -9.30
C ASN A 491 -9.51 -64.29 -8.46
N SER A 492 -9.30 -62.97 -8.35
CA SER A 492 -10.41 -62.05 -8.08
C SER A 492 -10.34 -60.81 -8.98
N THR A 493 -11.18 -60.76 -10.02
CA THR A 493 -11.37 -59.58 -10.89
C THR A 493 -12.30 -58.56 -10.22
N GLY A 494 -12.05 -58.19 -8.97
CA GLY A 494 -12.93 -57.34 -8.16
C GLY A 494 -12.22 -56.64 -6.98
N THR A 495 -12.95 -55.75 -6.30
CA THR A 495 -12.45 -55.03 -5.13
C THR A 495 -12.41 -55.95 -3.91
N ARG A 496 -11.22 -56.20 -3.37
CA ARG A 496 -11.00 -57.00 -2.15
C ARG A 496 -10.83 -56.10 -0.93
N ALA A 497 -11.54 -56.41 0.15
CA ALA A 497 -11.25 -55.84 1.47
C ALA A 497 -10.11 -56.64 2.10
N LEU A 498 -9.09 -55.94 2.60
CA LEU A 498 -7.97 -56.56 3.32
C LEU A 498 -8.31 -56.59 4.81
N ASP A 499 -8.13 -57.75 5.44
CA ASP A 499 -8.45 -57.93 6.85
C ASP A 499 -7.20 -57.69 7.72
N PRO A 500 -7.22 -56.72 8.66
CA PRO A 500 -6.05 -56.38 9.46
C PRO A 500 -5.67 -57.45 10.52
N ASN A 501 -6.49 -58.47 10.71
CA ASN A 501 -6.27 -59.54 11.70
C ASN A 501 -5.59 -60.79 11.11
N THR A 502 -5.37 -60.82 9.79
CA THR A 502 -4.73 -61.93 9.08
C THR A 502 -3.27 -61.61 8.71
N THR A 503 -2.60 -62.53 8.00
CA THR A 503 -1.20 -62.37 7.53
C THR A 503 -1.01 -61.30 6.45
N GLU A 504 -2.07 -60.59 6.05
CA GLU A 504 -2.06 -59.52 5.05
C GLU A 504 -1.48 -58.19 5.62
N TRP A 505 -1.48 -58.02 6.94
CA TRP A 505 -0.82 -56.91 7.62
C TRP A 505 0.46 -57.37 8.33
N SER A 506 1.57 -56.68 8.07
CA SER A 506 2.91 -57.00 8.63
C SER A 506 3.05 -56.80 10.15
N GLY A 507 2.02 -56.27 10.82
CA GLY A 507 2.04 -56.01 12.26
C GLY A 507 2.80 -54.74 12.69
N SER A 508 3.39 -54.01 11.73
CA SER A 508 4.15 -52.78 12.00
C SER A 508 3.60 -51.59 11.20
N PRO A 509 3.52 -50.38 11.80
CA PRO A 509 3.16 -49.17 11.06
C PRO A 509 4.29 -48.74 10.14
N TYR A 510 3.95 -47.98 9.09
CA TYR A 510 4.93 -47.38 8.19
C TYR A 510 5.90 -46.46 8.95
N TRP A 511 7.20 -46.56 8.66
CA TRP A 511 8.26 -45.90 9.42
C TRP A 511 8.11 -44.38 9.51
N TYR A 512 7.74 -43.72 8.40
CA TYR A 512 7.63 -42.27 8.35
C TYR A 512 6.48 -41.82 7.46
N GLY A 513 5.46 -41.19 8.05
CA GLY A 513 4.30 -40.68 7.34
C GLY A 513 3.23 -41.73 7.08
N MET A 514 2.46 -41.53 6.02
CA MET A 514 1.33 -42.40 5.66
C MET A 514 1.74 -43.51 4.68
N ASP A 515 1.19 -44.71 4.87
CA ASP A 515 1.45 -45.84 3.99
C ASP A 515 0.94 -45.54 2.54
N PRO A 516 1.77 -45.73 1.50
CA PRO A 516 1.37 -45.54 0.10
C PRO A 516 0.12 -46.32 -0.33
N VAL A 517 -0.17 -47.45 0.32
CA VAL A 517 -1.32 -48.31 -0.03
C VAL A 517 -2.65 -47.58 0.08
N TRP A 518 -2.76 -46.60 0.99
CA TRP A 518 -3.97 -45.80 1.15
C TRP A 518 -4.30 -44.95 -0.08
N GLN A 519 -3.32 -44.58 -0.91
CA GLN A 519 -3.62 -43.79 -2.12
C GLN A 519 -4.27 -44.65 -3.22
N MET A 520 -4.02 -45.97 -3.19
CA MET A 520 -4.62 -46.95 -4.11
C MET A 520 -5.97 -47.47 -3.62
N SER A 521 -6.31 -47.29 -2.33
CA SER A 521 -7.52 -47.86 -1.75
C SER A 521 -8.77 -47.02 -2.01
N LEU A 522 -9.94 -47.68 -2.16
CA LEU A 522 -11.23 -47.00 -2.32
C LEU A 522 -11.70 -46.32 -1.02
N ASN A 523 -11.30 -46.85 0.14
CA ASN A 523 -11.69 -46.34 1.46
C ASN A 523 -10.76 -45.24 2.01
N LYS A 524 -9.87 -44.68 1.18
CA LYS A 524 -8.88 -43.66 1.58
C LYS A 524 -9.47 -42.46 2.30
N ILE A 525 -10.62 -41.98 1.83
CA ILE A 525 -11.27 -40.76 2.36
C ILE A 525 -11.72 -40.98 3.81
N SER A 526 -12.27 -42.17 4.12
CA SER A 526 -12.74 -42.50 5.46
C SER A 526 -11.59 -42.52 6.48
N PHE A 527 -10.46 -43.12 6.08
CA PHE A 527 -9.25 -43.17 6.92
C PHE A 527 -8.60 -41.79 7.08
N LEU A 528 -8.32 -41.10 5.96
CA LEU A 528 -7.65 -39.80 5.97
C LEU A 528 -8.46 -38.71 6.69
N ASN A 529 -9.78 -38.68 6.53
CA ASN A 529 -10.62 -37.71 7.22
C ASN A 529 -10.60 -37.94 8.74
N THR A 530 -10.69 -39.20 9.18
CA THR A 530 -10.61 -39.55 10.61
C THR A 530 -9.25 -39.16 11.21
N PHE A 531 -8.16 -39.37 10.48
CA PHE A 531 -6.83 -38.96 10.90
C PHE A 531 -6.69 -37.44 10.96
N LYS A 532 -6.99 -36.73 9.85
CA LYS A 532 -6.86 -35.27 9.76
C LYS A 532 -7.72 -34.55 10.80
N MET A 533 -8.97 -34.98 11.01
CA MET A 533 -9.84 -34.38 12.03
C MET A 533 -9.22 -34.46 13.43
N LYS A 534 -8.70 -35.63 13.83
CA LYS A 534 -8.08 -35.84 15.13
C LYS A 534 -6.80 -35.04 15.30
N THR A 535 -5.92 -35.06 14.29
CA THR A 535 -4.65 -34.30 14.30
C THR A 535 -4.91 -32.80 14.38
N SER A 536 -5.90 -32.27 13.66
CA SER A 536 -6.30 -30.85 13.74
C SER A 536 -6.78 -30.46 15.14
N VAL A 537 -7.57 -31.31 15.80
CA VAL A 537 -8.02 -31.07 17.19
C VAL A 537 -6.84 -31.05 18.16
N ILE A 538 -5.89 -31.99 18.03
CA ILE A 538 -4.69 -32.04 18.88
C ILE A 538 -3.85 -30.77 18.71
N LEU A 539 -3.55 -30.39 17.46
CA LEU A 539 -2.76 -29.20 17.16
C LEU A 539 -3.45 -27.91 17.64
N GLY A 540 -4.76 -27.79 17.44
CA GLY A 540 -5.54 -26.62 17.87
C GLY A 540 -5.54 -26.44 19.39
N ILE A 541 -5.72 -27.52 20.15
CA ILE A 541 -5.73 -27.46 21.62
C ILE A 541 -4.34 -27.13 22.16
N ILE A 542 -3.28 -27.72 21.61
CA ILE A 542 -1.89 -27.41 22.01
C ILE A 542 -1.55 -25.94 21.72
N HIS A 543 -1.97 -25.42 20.55
CA HIS A 543 -1.74 -24.03 20.17
C HIS A 543 -2.50 -23.04 21.07
N MET A 544 -3.76 -23.33 21.39
CA MET A 544 -4.53 -22.48 22.31
C MET A 544 -3.98 -22.54 23.73
N PHE A 545 -3.56 -23.72 24.20
CA PHE A 545 -2.97 -23.89 25.52
C PHE A 545 -1.65 -23.12 25.66
N SER A 546 -0.81 -23.10 24.61
CA SER A 546 0.42 -22.29 24.62
C SER A 546 0.13 -20.79 24.70
N GLY A 547 -0.93 -20.31 24.02
CA GLY A 547 -1.40 -18.93 24.13
C GLY A 547 -1.81 -18.55 25.56
N VAL A 548 -2.59 -19.39 26.24
CA VAL A 548 -2.98 -19.17 27.65
C VAL A 548 -1.76 -19.17 28.57
N ILE A 549 -0.75 -19.99 28.34
CA ILE A 549 0.49 -19.95 29.14
C ILE A 549 1.22 -18.60 29.01
N LEU A 550 1.16 -17.93 27.85
CA LEU A 550 1.80 -16.62 27.67
C LEU A 550 1.13 -15.53 28.53
N SER A 551 -0.18 -15.63 28.81
CA SER A 551 -0.86 -14.67 29.69
C SER A 551 -0.31 -14.70 31.12
N LEU A 552 0.12 -15.88 31.61
CA LEU A 552 0.81 -16.00 32.90
C LEU A 552 2.13 -15.22 32.91
N SER A 553 2.91 -15.26 31.82
CA SER A 553 4.15 -14.50 31.69
C SER A 553 3.90 -13.00 31.78
N ASN A 554 2.81 -12.52 31.16
CA ASN A 554 2.38 -11.13 31.23
C ASN A 554 1.96 -10.75 32.66
N HIS A 555 1.04 -11.49 33.29
CA HIS A 555 0.56 -11.14 34.63
C HIS A 555 1.66 -11.20 35.69
N ARG A 556 2.62 -12.14 35.58
CA ARG A 556 3.79 -12.21 36.46
C ARG A 556 4.69 -11.00 36.29
N TYR A 557 4.86 -10.51 35.06
CA TYR A 557 5.70 -9.36 34.78
C TYR A 557 5.11 -8.05 35.28
N PHE A 558 3.82 -7.82 35.06
CA PHE A 558 3.12 -6.63 35.57
C PHE A 558 2.83 -6.68 37.09
N GLY A 559 3.16 -7.79 37.77
CA GLY A 559 2.92 -7.95 39.21
C GLY A 559 1.44 -8.07 39.61
N ASN A 560 0.55 -8.35 38.66
CA ASN A 560 -0.90 -8.41 38.87
C ASN A 560 -1.33 -9.80 39.39
N THR A 561 -1.04 -10.07 40.67
CA THR A 561 -1.36 -11.34 41.34
C THR A 561 -2.84 -11.69 41.32
N LEU A 562 -3.73 -10.69 41.35
CA LEU A 562 -5.17 -10.89 41.31
C LEU A 562 -5.62 -11.55 40.00
N ASN A 563 -5.07 -11.13 38.85
CA ASN A 563 -5.43 -11.68 37.54
C ASN A 563 -4.92 -13.13 37.40
N ILE A 564 -3.79 -13.48 38.02
CA ILE A 564 -3.29 -14.86 38.04
C ILE A 564 -4.33 -15.79 38.70
N PHE A 565 -4.87 -15.40 39.86
CA PHE A 565 -5.84 -16.24 40.59
C PHE A 565 -7.26 -16.22 40.00
N CYS A 566 -7.70 -15.09 39.46
CA CYS A 566 -9.08 -14.94 38.99
C CYS A 566 -9.28 -15.23 37.50
N GLU A 567 -8.24 -15.09 36.68
CA GLU A 567 -8.33 -15.26 35.22
C GLU A 567 -7.56 -16.49 34.76
N PHE A 568 -6.25 -16.54 35.00
CA PHE A 568 -5.40 -17.60 34.46
C PHE A 568 -5.75 -19.00 35.00
N ILE A 569 -5.88 -19.16 36.33
CA ILE A 569 -6.14 -20.48 36.94
C ILE A 569 -7.48 -21.06 36.47
N PRO A 570 -8.62 -20.33 36.54
CA PRO A 570 -9.90 -20.86 36.04
C PRO A 570 -9.86 -21.19 34.55
N GLN A 571 -9.19 -20.38 33.71
CA GLN A 571 -9.07 -20.63 32.27
C GLN A 571 -8.29 -21.93 31.97
N VAL A 572 -7.15 -22.15 32.64
CA VAL A 572 -6.35 -23.37 32.48
C VAL A 572 -7.09 -24.61 32.99
N LEU A 573 -7.74 -24.52 34.15
CA LEU A 573 -8.52 -25.62 34.71
C LEU A 573 -9.69 -26.00 33.78
N PHE A 574 -10.45 -25.01 33.33
CA PHE A 574 -11.55 -25.23 32.38
C PHE A 574 -11.07 -25.87 31.08
N LEU A 575 -10.01 -25.32 30.48
CA LEU A 575 -9.46 -25.82 29.23
C LEU A 575 -8.90 -27.24 29.37
N SER A 576 -8.19 -27.52 30.46
CA SER A 576 -7.63 -28.86 30.73
C SER A 576 -8.70 -29.91 30.98
N ALA A 577 -9.79 -29.55 31.69
CA ALA A 577 -10.83 -30.50 32.07
C ALA A 577 -11.61 -31.06 30.88
N ILE A 578 -11.85 -30.25 29.84
CA ILE A 578 -12.65 -30.65 28.67
C ILE A 578 -11.74 -31.05 27.50
N PHE A 579 -10.89 -30.12 27.07
CA PHE A 579 -10.20 -30.25 25.79
C PHE A 579 -8.90 -31.06 25.90
N LEU A 580 -8.12 -30.86 26.96
CA LEU A 580 -6.92 -31.69 27.15
C LEU A 580 -7.30 -33.15 27.44
N TYR A 581 -8.39 -33.38 28.19
CA TYR A 581 -8.96 -34.71 28.36
C TYR A 581 -9.33 -35.36 27.02
N LEU A 582 -9.97 -34.62 26.10
CA LEU A 582 -10.27 -35.11 24.75
C LEU A 582 -9.00 -35.54 24.00
N VAL A 583 -7.93 -34.76 24.05
CA VAL A 583 -6.63 -35.11 23.44
C VAL A 583 -6.08 -36.41 24.05
N CYS A 584 -6.14 -36.55 25.37
CA CYS A 584 -5.72 -37.78 26.06
C CYS A 584 -6.53 -39.00 25.60
N ILE A 585 -7.85 -38.89 25.42
CA ILE A 585 -8.67 -40.01 24.92
C ILE A 585 -8.31 -40.34 23.47
N ILE A 586 -8.05 -39.34 22.62
CA ILE A 586 -7.62 -39.60 21.23
C ILE A 586 -6.32 -40.42 21.20
N MET A 587 -5.32 -40.01 21.99
CA MET A 587 -4.04 -40.71 22.09
C MET A 587 -4.20 -42.11 22.68
N ALA A 588 -5.00 -42.26 23.74
CA ALA A 588 -5.31 -43.56 24.33
C ALA A 588 -6.00 -44.48 23.31
N LYS A 589 -6.94 -43.97 22.52
CA LYS A 589 -7.63 -44.73 21.47
C LYS A 589 -6.65 -45.28 20.43
N TRP A 590 -5.64 -44.50 20.05
CA TRP A 590 -4.62 -44.94 19.08
C TRP A 590 -3.68 -46.02 19.62
N ILE A 591 -3.51 -46.11 20.94
CA ILE A 591 -2.59 -47.08 21.57
C ILE A 591 -3.32 -48.38 21.96
N TYR A 592 -4.51 -48.28 22.55
CA TYR A 592 -5.16 -49.43 23.20
C TYR A 592 -6.05 -50.28 22.29
N ILE A 593 -6.61 -49.72 21.21
CA ILE A 593 -7.54 -50.47 20.36
C ILE A 593 -6.77 -51.21 19.27
N THR A 594 -6.74 -52.53 19.37
CA THR A 594 -6.16 -53.42 18.36
C THR A 594 -7.20 -53.85 17.32
N PRO A 595 -6.80 -54.39 16.15
CA PRO A 595 -7.72 -54.88 15.13
C PRO A 595 -8.74 -55.92 15.64
N ALA A 596 -8.37 -56.72 16.64
CA ALA A 596 -9.22 -57.75 17.24
C ALA A 596 -10.46 -57.16 17.97
N ASP A 597 -10.33 -55.96 18.54
CA ASP A 597 -11.39 -55.28 19.30
C ASP A 597 -12.11 -54.19 18.48
N SER A 598 -11.81 -54.09 17.18
CA SER A 598 -12.25 -53.02 16.29
C SER A 598 -13.79 -52.89 16.18
N ALA A 599 -14.51 -54.01 16.26
CA ALA A 599 -15.98 -54.03 16.20
C ALA A 599 -16.64 -53.32 17.38
N CYS A 600 -15.98 -53.28 18.54
CA CYS A 600 -16.50 -52.67 19.77
C CYS A 600 -15.84 -51.33 20.12
N ALA A 601 -15.12 -50.70 19.18
CA ALA A 601 -14.40 -49.46 19.44
C ALA A 601 -15.35 -48.28 19.73
N PRO A 602 -15.29 -47.66 20.93
CA PRO A 602 -16.21 -46.58 21.29
C PRO A 602 -15.97 -45.32 20.44
N SER A 603 -17.04 -44.58 20.12
CA SER A 603 -16.93 -43.33 19.39
C SER A 603 -16.56 -42.18 20.33
N LEU A 604 -15.61 -41.34 19.91
CA LEU A 604 -15.10 -40.24 20.73
C LEU A 604 -16.17 -39.17 20.98
N LEU A 605 -16.98 -38.91 19.96
CA LEU A 605 -18.01 -37.87 19.98
C LEU A 605 -19.16 -38.21 20.93
N ILE A 606 -19.65 -39.47 20.94
CA ILE A 606 -20.68 -39.88 21.89
C ILE A 606 -20.14 -39.89 23.32
N GLY A 607 -18.87 -40.24 23.51
CA GLY A 607 -18.20 -40.16 24.82
C GLY A 607 -18.21 -38.74 25.37
N LEU A 608 -17.83 -37.75 24.55
CA LEU A 608 -17.84 -36.34 24.94
C LEU A 608 -19.25 -35.80 25.22
N ILE A 609 -20.25 -36.17 24.41
CA ILE A 609 -21.65 -35.79 24.64
C ILE A 609 -22.16 -36.39 25.95
N ASN A 610 -21.90 -37.68 26.18
CA ASN A 610 -22.34 -38.37 27.39
C ASN A 610 -21.68 -37.84 28.66
N MET A 611 -20.41 -37.40 28.56
CA MET A 611 -19.69 -36.71 29.63
C MET A 611 -20.44 -35.43 30.05
N VAL A 612 -20.81 -34.56 29.11
CA VAL A 612 -21.51 -33.29 29.41
C VAL A 612 -22.97 -33.53 29.86
N MET A 613 -23.65 -34.52 29.28
CA MET A 613 -25.04 -34.83 29.62
C MET A 613 -25.20 -35.72 30.87
N PHE A 614 -24.11 -36.15 31.51
CA PHE A 614 -24.10 -37.12 32.61
C PHE A 614 -24.88 -38.43 32.31
N LYS A 615 -24.90 -38.85 31.04
CA LYS A 615 -25.62 -40.05 30.57
C LYS A 615 -24.65 -41.22 30.44
N TYR A 616 -24.44 -41.94 31.53
CA TYR A 616 -23.66 -43.17 31.54
C TYR A 616 -24.61 -44.37 31.40
N GLN A 617 -24.61 -45.04 30.25
CA GLN A 617 -25.37 -46.28 30.09
C GLN A 617 -24.79 -47.34 31.03
N LYS A 618 -25.66 -47.92 31.87
CA LYS A 618 -25.30 -49.05 32.73
C LYS A 618 -25.09 -50.29 31.86
N LEU A 619 -24.10 -51.10 32.22
CA LEU A 619 -23.77 -52.34 31.53
C LEU A 619 -24.95 -53.31 31.60
N ASP A 620 -25.75 -53.41 30.53
CA ASP A 620 -26.77 -54.46 30.42
C ASP A 620 -26.07 -55.79 30.18
N LYS A 621 -26.01 -56.63 31.21
CA LYS A 621 -25.35 -57.96 31.19
C LYS A 621 -25.90 -58.93 30.12
N ASN A 622 -27.04 -58.61 29.48
CA ASN A 622 -27.77 -59.50 28.58
C ASN A 622 -27.77 -59.10 27.09
N LYS A 623 -26.96 -58.12 26.67
CA LYS A 623 -26.74 -57.85 25.23
C LYS A 623 -25.29 -58.14 24.84
N THR A 624 -25.12 -59.27 24.16
CA THR A 624 -23.88 -59.66 23.47
C THR A 624 -23.62 -58.75 22.26
N LEU A 625 -22.34 -58.41 22.10
CA LEU A 625 -21.70 -57.56 21.08
C LEU A 625 -21.84 -56.03 21.30
N CYS A 626 -20.81 -55.48 21.94
CA CYS A 626 -20.38 -54.07 21.82
C CYS A 626 -21.23 -52.97 22.49
N ALA A 627 -21.92 -53.28 23.59
CA ALA A 627 -22.49 -52.24 24.46
C ALA A 627 -21.39 -51.55 25.31
N VAL A 628 -20.81 -50.50 24.73
CA VAL A 628 -20.02 -49.42 25.38
C VAL A 628 -19.07 -49.90 26.48
N VAL A 629 -17.94 -50.47 26.07
CA VAL A 629 -16.83 -50.75 27.00
C VAL A 629 -16.30 -49.41 27.56
N PRO A 630 -16.15 -49.26 28.88
CA PRO A 630 -15.53 -48.07 29.45
C PRO A 630 -14.08 -47.95 28.96
N TRP A 631 -13.63 -46.75 28.59
CA TRP A 631 -12.29 -46.51 28.03
C TRP A 631 -11.17 -46.99 28.96
N TYR A 632 -11.38 -46.86 30.27
CA TYR A 632 -10.49 -47.28 31.33
C TYR A 632 -11.32 -47.52 32.61
N PRO A 633 -10.82 -48.32 33.57
CA PRO A 633 -11.50 -48.52 34.84
C PRO A 633 -11.67 -47.19 35.59
N GLY A 634 -12.91 -46.86 35.99
CA GLY A 634 -13.21 -45.63 36.73
C GLY A 634 -13.62 -44.41 35.89
N GLN A 635 -13.83 -44.57 34.58
CA GLN A 635 -14.22 -43.48 33.65
C GLN A 635 -15.35 -42.58 34.16
N GLN A 636 -16.46 -43.16 34.63
CA GLN A 636 -17.62 -42.40 35.09
C GLN A 636 -17.29 -41.43 36.23
N GLY A 637 -16.40 -41.84 37.14
CA GLY A 637 -15.97 -41.01 38.27
C GLY A 637 -15.13 -39.82 37.81
N LEU A 638 -14.16 -40.06 36.91
CA LEU A 638 -13.27 -39.01 36.41
C LEU A 638 -14.02 -38.00 35.54
N GLU A 639 -14.85 -38.46 34.59
CA GLU A 639 -15.62 -37.59 33.69
C GLU A 639 -16.59 -36.70 34.47
N SER A 640 -17.29 -37.26 35.46
CA SER A 640 -18.20 -36.48 36.31
C SER A 640 -17.46 -35.44 37.14
N PHE A 641 -16.28 -35.79 37.70
CA PHE A 641 -15.44 -34.85 38.44
C PHE A 641 -14.94 -33.69 37.57
N LEU A 642 -14.46 -33.98 36.36
CA LEU A 642 -13.95 -32.96 35.42
C LEU A 642 -15.04 -31.97 34.99
N VAL A 643 -16.26 -32.44 34.72
CA VAL A 643 -17.38 -31.55 34.35
C VAL A 643 -17.82 -30.67 35.52
N ILE A 644 -17.88 -31.22 36.75
CA ILE A 644 -18.20 -30.42 37.95
C ILE A 644 -17.12 -29.36 38.18
N LEU A 645 -15.84 -29.72 38.03
CA LEU A 645 -14.73 -28.79 38.12
C LEU A 645 -14.85 -27.66 37.09
N ALA A 646 -15.13 -27.99 35.83
CA ALA A 646 -15.33 -27.00 34.77
C ALA A 646 -16.53 -26.08 35.06
N GLY A 647 -17.64 -26.64 35.58
CA GLY A 647 -18.82 -25.88 35.99
C GLY A 647 -18.55 -24.88 37.12
N LEU A 648 -17.73 -25.24 38.11
CA LEU A 648 -17.31 -24.36 39.20
C LEU A 648 -16.35 -23.24 38.74
N CYS A 649 -15.58 -23.47 37.67
CA CYS A 649 -14.65 -22.46 37.14
C CYS A 649 -15.38 -21.25 36.52
N ILE A 650 -16.60 -21.43 35.99
CA ILE A 650 -17.38 -20.34 35.37
C ILE A 650 -17.72 -19.23 36.38
N PRO A 651 -18.40 -19.49 37.51
CA PRO A 651 -18.69 -18.46 38.50
C PRO A 651 -17.43 -17.93 39.19
N TRP A 652 -16.38 -18.76 39.34
CA TRP A 652 -15.08 -18.30 39.82
C TRP A 652 -14.54 -17.20 38.91
N HIS A 653 -14.47 -17.45 37.59
CA HIS A 653 -13.92 -16.49 36.64
C HIS A 653 -14.71 -15.17 36.58
N LEU A 654 -16.04 -15.27 36.51
CA LEU A 654 -16.92 -14.11 36.31
C LEU A 654 -17.03 -13.23 37.58
N CYS A 655 -17.26 -13.85 38.74
CA CYS A 655 -17.68 -13.12 39.94
C CYS A 655 -16.51 -12.75 40.86
N LEU A 656 -15.42 -13.54 40.91
CA LEU A 656 -14.39 -13.36 41.93
C LEU A 656 -13.63 -12.04 41.77
N LYS A 657 -13.26 -11.67 40.54
CA LYS A 657 -12.52 -10.44 40.25
C LYS A 657 -13.27 -9.16 40.64
N PRO A 658 -14.52 -8.91 40.19
CA PRO A 658 -15.25 -7.70 40.55
C PRO A 658 -15.57 -7.64 42.05
N ILE A 659 -15.89 -8.77 42.69
CA ILE A 659 -16.15 -8.80 44.14
C ILE A 659 -14.90 -8.42 44.94
N LEU A 660 -13.73 -8.98 44.61
CA LEU A 660 -12.48 -8.64 45.28
C LEU A 660 -12.09 -7.17 45.09
N LEU A 661 -12.30 -6.62 43.88
CA LEU A 661 -12.06 -5.20 43.62
C LEU A 661 -13.04 -4.31 44.37
N TYR A 662 -14.32 -4.67 44.42
CA TYR A 662 -15.34 -3.97 45.20
C TYR A 662 -15.02 -3.96 46.69
N MET A 663 -14.62 -5.10 47.25
CA MET A 663 -14.20 -5.20 48.66
C MET A 663 -12.96 -4.35 48.95
N LYS A 664 -11.96 -4.34 48.05
CA LYS A 664 -10.78 -3.45 48.17
C LYS A 664 -11.16 -1.98 48.11
N HIS A 665 -12.08 -1.62 47.22
CA HIS A 665 -12.54 -0.24 47.07
C HIS A 665 -13.30 0.23 48.31
N LYS A 666 -14.24 -0.59 48.82
CA LYS A 666 -14.98 -0.31 50.05
C LYS A 666 -14.07 -0.22 51.27
N GLY A 667 -13.10 -1.12 51.39
CA GLY A 667 -12.09 -1.08 52.46
C GLY A 667 -11.22 0.19 52.43
N LYS A 668 -10.81 0.65 51.24
CA LYS A 668 -10.10 1.94 51.08
C LYS A 668 -11.00 3.13 51.42
N PHE A 669 -12.28 3.06 51.09
CA PHE A 669 -13.26 4.10 51.42
C PHE A 669 -13.47 4.17 52.95
N ASP A 670 -13.63 3.04 53.62
CA ASP A 670 -13.75 2.95 55.07
C ASP A 670 -12.47 3.35 55.80
N GLN A 671 -11.29 3.10 55.22
CA GLN A 671 -10.00 3.53 55.75
C GLN A 671 -9.77 5.04 55.59
N LYS A 672 -10.16 5.65 54.45
CA LYS A 672 -10.20 7.12 54.30
C LYS A 672 -11.15 7.77 55.29
N ARG A 673 -12.26 7.12 55.63
CA ARG A 673 -13.24 7.60 56.61
C ARG A 673 -12.78 7.47 58.08
N ARG A 674 -11.84 6.54 58.35
CA ARG A 674 -11.25 6.30 59.68
C ARG A 674 -9.90 6.98 59.90
N ALA A 675 -9.32 7.64 58.90
CA ALA A 675 -8.13 8.48 59.10
C ALA A 675 -8.53 9.70 59.95
N PRO A 676 -7.95 9.89 61.15
CA PRO A 676 -8.21 11.10 61.92
C PRO A 676 -7.63 12.29 61.18
N VAL A 677 -8.44 13.33 60.96
CA VAL A 677 -8.00 14.67 60.53
C VAL A 677 -7.02 15.17 61.60
N THR A 678 -5.73 14.93 61.40
CA THR A 678 -4.69 15.49 62.25
C THR A 678 -4.34 16.85 61.66
N HIS A 679 -5.01 17.89 62.18
CA HIS A 679 -4.46 19.23 62.17
C HIS A 679 -3.09 19.18 62.87
N VAL A 680 -2.00 19.14 62.10
CA VAL A 680 -0.68 19.43 62.64
C VAL A 680 -0.39 20.89 62.36
N ALA A 681 -0.87 21.73 63.27
CA ALA A 681 -0.21 22.99 63.57
C ALA A 681 1.16 22.64 64.19
N ARG A 682 2.24 22.90 63.45
CA ARG A 682 3.58 23.05 64.02
C ARG A 682 4.21 24.30 63.43
N THR A 683 4.02 25.38 64.20
CA THR A 683 5.01 26.42 64.52
C THR A 683 5.92 26.87 63.38
N VAL A 684 5.53 28.00 62.80
CA VAL A 684 6.43 29.00 62.21
C VAL A 684 7.28 29.59 63.34
N ALA A 685 8.61 29.49 63.22
CA ALA A 685 9.57 30.39 63.84
C ALA A 685 10.76 30.51 62.88
N ASN A 686 10.78 31.64 62.16
CA ASN A 686 11.87 32.37 61.50
C ASN A 686 12.98 31.60 60.78
N ASP A 687 13.02 31.72 59.45
CA ASP A 687 13.99 32.61 58.78
C ASP A 687 13.59 32.85 57.29
N THR A 688 13.22 34.10 57.04
CA THR A 688 13.44 34.97 55.85
C THR A 688 13.31 34.45 54.40
N ASP A 689 12.37 35.11 53.70
CA ASP A 689 12.43 35.69 52.34
C ASP A 689 11.66 35.02 51.17
N ASP A 690 10.49 35.61 50.94
CA ASP A 690 9.89 36.12 49.68
C ASP A 690 9.23 35.20 48.63
N ASP A 691 7.89 35.16 48.75
CA ASP A 691 6.84 35.47 47.75
C ASP A 691 6.89 34.88 46.32
N GLU A 692 5.97 33.95 46.03
CA GLU A 692 4.94 34.19 44.99
C GLU A 692 3.69 33.30 45.17
N ALA A 693 2.53 33.90 44.86
CA ALA A 693 1.20 33.49 45.26
C ALA A 693 0.67 32.22 44.56
N ALA A 694 0.15 31.28 45.36
CA ALA A 694 -0.66 30.16 44.89
C ALA A 694 -2.12 30.62 44.68
N LEU A 695 -2.54 30.68 43.41
CA LEU A 695 -3.95 30.74 43.01
C LEU A 695 -4.57 29.35 43.14
N ILE A 696 -5.62 29.29 43.97
CA ILE A 696 -6.48 28.14 44.23
C ILE A 696 -7.27 27.83 42.96
N HIS A 697 -7.04 26.67 42.34
CA HIS A 697 -7.98 26.08 41.39
C HIS A 697 -8.83 25.01 42.12
N HIS A 698 -10.14 25.27 42.14
CA HIS A 698 -11.18 24.33 42.53
C HIS A 698 -11.26 23.19 41.52
N ASP A 699 -11.03 21.95 41.96
CA ASP A 699 -11.38 20.74 41.22
C ASP A 699 -12.89 20.46 41.38
N GLU A 700 -13.69 20.93 40.43
CA GLU A 700 -15.03 20.42 40.13
C GLU A 700 -14.98 19.73 38.75
N SER A 701 -14.83 18.40 38.73
CA SER A 701 -15.45 17.51 37.74
C SER A 701 -14.96 16.07 37.92
N ASP A 702 -15.76 15.25 38.61
CA ASP A 702 -15.74 13.80 38.45
C ASP A 702 -17.16 13.28 38.73
N ALA A 703 -18.03 13.45 37.72
CA ALA A 703 -19.30 12.74 37.62
C ALA A 703 -19.21 11.75 36.46
N PRO A 704 -19.53 10.46 36.64
CA PRO A 704 -19.44 9.47 35.59
C PRO A 704 -20.63 9.60 34.63
N LEU A 705 -20.34 9.81 33.34
CA LEU A 705 -21.31 9.67 32.26
C LEU A 705 -21.70 8.18 32.13
N LEU A 706 -22.94 7.89 32.51
CA LEU A 706 -23.65 6.66 32.15
C LEU A 706 -24.20 6.85 30.72
N GLU A 707 -23.59 6.17 29.75
CA GLU A 707 -24.18 6.00 28.41
C GLU A 707 -25.35 5.01 28.49
N ASN A 708 -26.57 5.54 28.41
CA ASN A 708 -27.77 4.76 28.06
C ASN A 708 -27.87 4.70 26.53
N HIS A 709 -27.61 3.53 25.96
CA HIS A 709 -28.11 3.19 24.63
C HIS A 709 -29.61 2.96 24.69
N THR A 710 -30.40 3.89 24.17
CA THR A 710 -31.78 3.65 23.74
C THR A 710 -31.85 3.71 22.23
N THR A 711 -32.33 2.60 21.68
CA THR A 711 -32.83 2.36 20.33
C THR A 711 -33.73 3.49 19.81
N GLU A 712 -33.40 4.05 18.65
CA GLU A 712 -34.37 4.71 17.76
C GLU A 712 -34.23 4.11 16.37
N GLU A 713 -35.13 3.17 16.06
CA GLU A 713 -35.56 2.85 14.71
C GLU A 713 -36.75 3.74 14.34
N GLU A 714 -36.78 4.13 13.05
CA GLU A 714 -37.93 4.56 12.25
C GLU A 714 -38.63 5.89 12.59
N LYS A 715 -38.47 6.88 11.68
CA LYS A 715 -39.55 7.34 10.78
C LYS A 715 -39.08 8.38 9.76
N VAL A 716 -39.32 8.07 8.47
CA VAL A 716 -39.82 8.96 7.38
C VAL A 716 -38.90 10.13 7.00
N THR A 717 -38.31 10.22 5.82
CA THR A 717 -38.90 10.31 4.45
C THR A 717 -37.79 10.20 3.41
#